data_AF-A0AAW0LKT4-F1
#
_entry.id   AF-A0AAW0LKT4-F1
#
_cell.length_a   1.000
_cell.length_b   1.000
_cell.length_c   1.000
_cell.angle_alpha   90.00
_cell.angle_beta   90.00
_cell.angle_gamma   90.00
#
_symmetry.space_group_name_H-M   'P 1'
#
loop_
_entity.id
_entity.type
_entity.pdbx_description
1 polymer ?
#
loop_
_entity_poly.entity_id
_entity_poly.type
_entity_poly.pdbx_seq_one_letter_code
_entity_poly.pdbx_strand_id
1 'polypeptide(L)'
;MASKIEIQDADKCIIDQPWTPASSEDILETKIEISKMEMEWISDWLQEQDHIKKCEETSIFNLDKAQRRLFKSAVNGDWEDVLVQCEGQNWAFDVKVTKSDDTIFHLAAYNKREDIFERLLKLLPRGTDHEHIAMSALEKANMEGNTPLHIAASVGSKKMCRSIVERSRSSRALLSVLNNKGETPFFSAALHGHKDAFLYLASICNRVEGYFYSQRNDGDTILHCAISAEHYELSIIILDEYEHLVNVVNKDGNTPLHLLARKPSAFKSGSDLRWYEKIIYHFGVVVEVVQAADGVGLESDQCSHGEPEKKKEFLFQSNAKSDATPILIAAKNGISEMVKKTLKRDPMAMYDVDEKKKNIVLLSVEHKQPHVYELLLTLEKENIIKKSIFYEVDDEGNNALHLAAMKTEPEKKKEFLFQSNAKSDATPILIAAKNGISEMVKKTLKRDPMAMYDVDEKKKNIVLLSVEHKQPHVYELLLTLEKENIIKKSIFYEVDDEGNNALHLAAMKAEFDWPVPGGASQMQWEIRWYEYIQRSMPRRFPFLCNKKDQTPEVVFTENHVSVVTQGRDWLSSTSEACSVVAGLFVSITFSTATSVPDDVKDNKHVKASKIFAASSFLSFYTSLIAVVMFLSILTSGCKERDFRRALPWKLLLGLIAFYMSIASTLVSFTTGHFFIFRAQLKFVSSTSYIVTYLLVTMSSMAVFPLFFHLMWATFKNVPQRKYRVTIPHWLYLNE
;
A
#
# COMPACT_ATOMS: atom_id res chain seq x y z
N MET A 1 -2.75 50.03 54.85
CA MET A 1 -1.69 49.42 55.67
C MET A 1 -1.51 48.00 55.18
N ALA A 2 -0.26 47.62 54.95
CA ALA A 2 0.18 46.47 54.16
C ALA A 2 -0.26 45.09 54.70
N SER A 3 -0.49 44.14 53.79
CA SER A 3 0.16 42.80 53.69
C SER A 3 -0.70 41.88 52.82
N LYS A 4 -0.26 41.46 51.62
CA LYS A 4 0.66 40.33 51.29
C LYS A 4 -0.02 38.94 51.37
N ILE A 5 0.10 38.20 50.25
CA ILE A 5 0.23 36.72 50.12
C ILE A 5 -1.14 35.97 50.21
N GLU A 6 -1.57 34.97 49.41
CA GLU A 6 -0.98 33.86 48.61
C GLU A 6 -2.06 33.39 47.59
N ILE A 7 -1.75 33.16 46.31
CA ILE A 7 -1.69 31.87 45.57
C ILE A 7 -2.53 30.70 46.15
N GLN A 8 -3.54 30.21 45.42
CA GLN A 8 -3.63 28.81 44.91
C GLN A 8 -4.96 28.48 44.19
N ASP A 9 -4.82 27.47 43.33
CA ASP A 9 -5.70 26.92 42.29
C ASP A 9 -7.08 26.35 42.71
N ALA A 10 -7.90 26.21 41.67
CA ALA A 10 -8.89 25.14 41.40
C ALA A 10 -10.07 24.93 42.37
N ASP A 11 -11.30 25.05 41.85
CA ASP A 11 -12.00 23.88 41.29
C ASP A 11 -13.39 24.21 40.68
N LYS A 12 -13.61 23.62 39.51
CA LYS A 12 -14.83 23.02 38.92
C LYS A 12 -16.27 23.48 39.26
N CYS A 13 -17.00 23.60 38.13
CA CYS A 13 -18.29 22.96 37.77
C CYS A 13 -19.60 23.78 37.80
N ILE A 14 -20.50 23.32 36.90
CA ILE A 14 -21.94 23.60 36.67
C ILE A 14 -22.15 24.54 35.46
N ILE A 15 -22.52 24.10 34.24
CA ILE A 15 -23.68 23.35 33.69
C ILE A 15 -24.95 24.22 33.46
N ASP A 16 -25.37 24.24 32.17
CA ASP A 16 -26.71 24.42 31.53
C ASP A 16 -27.38 25.81 31.27
N GLN A 17 -27.38 26.18 29.96
CA GLN A 17 -28.49 26.63 29.02
C GLN A 17 -29.46 27.79 29.42
N PRO A 18 -30.17 28.49 28.49
CA PRO A 18 -30.02 28.69 27.03
C PRO A 18 -30.01 30.20 26.60
N TRP A 19 -29.59 30.51 25.36
CA TRP A 19 -29.56 31.89 24.82
C TRP A 19 -30.76 32.17 23.90
N THR A 20 -31.51 33.25 24.16
CA THR A 20 -32.47 33.88 23.22
C THR A 20 -31.77 35.00 22.43
N PRO A 21 -32.05 35.21 21.12
CA PRO A 21 -31.39 36.29 20.38
C PRO A 21 -32.03 37.65 20.67
N ALA A 22 -31.19 38.62 21.01
CA ALA A 22 -31.52 40.04 21.19
C ALA A 22 -31.83 40.74 19.85
N SER A 23 -32.70 41.76 19.91
CA SER A 23 -33.25 42.52 18.79
C SER A 23 -32.23 43.38 18.04
N SER A 24 -32.49 43.62 16.75
CA SER A 24 -31.61 44.24 15.76
C SER A 24 -31.22 45.71 15.99
N GLU A 25 -31.77 46.40 16.98
CA GLU A 25 -31.47 47.81 17.26
C GLU A 25 -30.20 48.00 18.11
N ASP A 26 -29.89 47.08 19.03
CA ASP A 26 -28.72 47.21 19.93
C ASP A 26 -27.36 46.95 19.24
N ILE A 27 -27.38 46.27 18.08
CA ILE A 27 -26.17 45.93 17.30
C ILE A 27 -25.70 47.13 16.44
N LEU A 28 -26.57 48.08 16.15
CA LEU A 28 -26.26 49.21 15.28
C LEU A 28 -25.59 50.37 16.03
N GLU A 29 -25.98 50.63 17.28
CA GLU A 29 -25.34 51.68 18.10
C GLU A 29 -23.93 51.29 18.56
N THR A 30 -23.73 50.02 18.95
CA THR A 30 -22.39 49.51 19.35
C THR A 30 -21.38 49.48 18.20
N LYS A 31 -21.82 49.30 16.95
CA LYS A 31 -20.93 49.34 15.79
C LYS A 31 -20.40 50.74 15.48
N ILE A 32 -21.17 51.80 15.75
CA ILE A 32 -20.78 53.17 15.39
C ILE A 32 -19.75 53.73 16.37
N GLU A 33 -19.81 53.37 17.65
CA GLU A 33 -18.80 53.80 18.64
C GLU A 33 -17.44 53.09 18.47
N ILE A 34 -17.43 51.79 18.12
CA ILE A 34 -16.17 51.05 17.88
C ILE A 34 -15.42 51.64 16.67
N SER A 35 -16.12 52.01 15.60
CA SER A 35 -15.50 52.60 14.40
C SER A 35 -14.90 53.99 14.63
N LYS A 36 -15.34 54.74 15.65
CA LYS A 36 -14.75 56.04 15.98
C LYS A 36 -13.46 55.90 16.78
N MET A 37 -13.40 54.96 17.74
CA MET A 37 -12.18 54.69 18.52
C MET A 37 -11.06 54.07 17.67
N GLU A 38 -11.38 53.25 16.66
CA GLU A 38 -10.38 52.68 15.75
C GLU A 38 -9.70 53.74 14.88
N MET A 39 -10.38 54.84 14.54
CA MET A 39 -9.84 55.85 13.62
C MET A 39 -8.88 56.85 14.29
N GLU A 40 -9.06 57.17 15.58
CA GLU A 40 -8.12 58.01 16.34
C GLU A 40 -6.83 57.27 16.69
N TRP A 41 -6.89 55.96 16.94
CA TRP A 41 -5.71 55.15 17.25
C TRP A 41 -4.80 54.94 16.02
N ILE A 42 -5.40 54.86 14.83
CA ILE A 42 -4.67 54.72 13.56
C ILE A 42 -3.93 56.01 13.19
N SER A 43 -4.47 57.19 13.52
CA SER A 43 -3.79 58.47 13.19
C SER A 43 -2.54 58.70 14.04
N ASP A 44 -2.61 58.38 15.33
CA ASP A 44 -1.47 58.54 16.24
C ASP A 44 -0.36 57.51 15.94
N TRP A 45 -0.75 56.27 15.58
CA TRP A 45 0.19 55.23 15.13
C TRP A 45 0.90 55.59 13.81
N LEU A 46 0.20 56.27 12.88
CA LEU A 46 0.77 56.71 11.60
C LEU A 46 1.80 57.84 11.77
N GLN A 47 1.63 58.71 12.77
CA GLN A 47 2.56 59.82 13.02
C GLN A 47 3.90 59.36 13.63
N GLU A 48 3.89 58.28 14.42
CA GLU A 48 5.08 57.70 15.05
C GLU A 48 5.89 56.83 14.07
N GLN A 49 5.24 56.24 13.07
CA GLN A 49 5.86 55.47 11.97
C GLN A 49 6.63 56.35 10.96
N ASP A 50 6.19 57.59 10.71
CA ASP A 50 6.84 58.50 9.75
C ASP A 50 8.17 59.07 10.26
N HIS A 51 8.39 59.11 11.58
CA HIS A 51 9.64 59.58 12.17
C HIS A 51 10.74 58.50 12.20
N ILE A 52 10.36 57.22 12.24
CA ILE A 52 11.28 56.06 12.18
C ILE A 52 11.66 55.72 10.73
N LYS A 53 10.72 55.87 9.78
CA LYS A 53 10.96 55.69 8.34
C LYS A 53 12.05 56.59 7.76
N LYS A 54 12.21 57.80 8.28
CA LYS A 54 13.08 58.82 7.66
C LYS A 54 14.58 58.55 7.81
N CYS A 55 15.00 57.59 8.63
CA CYS A 55 16.42 57.27 8.86
C CYS A 55 16.92 55.93 8.27
N GLU A 56 16.04 55.03 7.78
CA GLU A 56 16.43 53.72 7.21
C GLU A 56 16.05 53.48 5.73
N GLU A 57 15.32 54.41 5.08
CA GLU A 57 14.58 54.12 3.84
C GLU A 57 15.34 54.13 2.50
N THR A 58 16.61 54.54 2.41
CA THR A 58 17.23 54.73 1.07
C THR A 58 17.78 53.46 0.40
N SER A 59 17.93 52.33 1.11
CA SER A 59 18.47 51.08 0.52
C SER A 59 17.47 49.91 0.47
N ILE A 60 16.44 49.88 1.30
CA ILE A 60 15.53 48.73 1.47
C ILE A 60 14.35 48.77 0.48
N PHE A 61 13.92 49.96 0.03
CA PHE A 61 12.73 50.14 -0.81
C PHE A 61 12.87 49.56 -2.24
N ASN A 62 14.09 49.44 -2.77
CA ASN A 62 14.31 48.84 -4.10
C ASN A 62 14.23 47.31 -4.10
N LEU A 63 14.49 46.65 -2.96
CA LEU A 63 14.48 45.19 -2.87
C LEU A 63 13.07 44.61 -3.03
N ASP A 64 12.03 45.13 -2.36
CA ASP A 64 10.67 44.55 -2.46
C ASP A 64 10.12 44.62 -3.91
N LYS A 65 10.36 45.72 -4.63
CA LYS A 65 9.96 45.84 -6.04
C LYS A 65 10.74 44.88 -6.95
N ALA A 66 12.05 44.76 -6.74
CA ALA A 66 12.90 43.85 -7.51
C ALA A 66 12.57 42.38 -7.21
N GLN A 67 12.31 42.02 -5.95
CA GLN A 67 11.88 40.70 -5.51
C GLN A 67 10.53 40.30 -6.12
N ARG A 68 9.54 41.20 -6.13
CA ARG A 68 8.24 40.96 -6.78
C ARG A 68 8.36 40.77 -8.29
N ARG A 69 9.25 41.52 -8.95
CA ARG A 69 9.53 41.36 -10.38
C ARG A 69 10.19 40.02 -10.65
N LEU A 70 11.21 39.66 -9.87
CA LEU A 70 11.92 38.38 -9.97
C LEU A 70 10.95 37.21 -9.78
N PHE A 71 10.07 37.28 -8.77
CA PHE A 71 9.00 36.30 -8.54
C PHE A 71 8.08 36.16 -9.74
N LYS A 72 7.57 37.29 -10.26
CA LYS A 72 6.64 37.30 -11.39
C LYS A 72 7.27 36.68 -12.64
N SER A 73 8.52 37.03 -12.95
CA SER A 73 9.25 36.46 -14.10
C SER A 73 9.51 34.97 -13.91
N ALA A 74 9.87 34.53 -12.70
CA ALA A 74 10.09 33.11 -12.40
C ALA A 74 8.80 32.28 -12.51
N VAL A 75 7.68 32.78 -11.99
CA VAL A 75 6.37 32.10 -12.05
C VAL A 75 5.82 32.07 -13.48
N ASN A 76 6.02 33.11 -14.27
CA ASN A 76 5.61 33.16 -15.67
C ASN A 76 6.50 32.30 -16.59
N GLY A 77 7.64 31.80 -16.09
CA GLY A 77 8.58 31.01 -16.87
C GLY A 77 9.52 31.84 -17.77
N ASP A 78 9.60 33.16 -17.55
CA ASP A 78 10.45 34.10 -18.29
C ASP A 78 11.90 34.05 -17.77
N TRP A 79 12.53 32.90 -17.90
CA TRP A 79 13.84 32.60 -17.30
C TRP A 79 15.00 33.45 -17.82
N GLU A 80 14.89 34.01 -19.02
CA GLU A 80 15.93 34.92 -19.54
C GLU A 80 15.91 36.26 -18.80
N ASP A 81 14.73 36.79 -18.49
CA ASP A 81 14.58 38.01 -17.67
C ASP A 81 15.00 37.74 -16.21
N VAL A 82 14.76 36.53 -15.69
CA VAL A 82 15.30 36.09 -14.38
C VAL A 82 16.82 36.14 -14.37
N LEU A 83 17.49 35.60 -15.41
CA LEU A 83 18.96 35.59 -15.48
C LEU A 83 19.54 37.00 -15.54
N VAL A 84 18.92 37.90 -16.31
CA VAL A 84 19.30 39.32 -16.37
C VAL A 84 19.14 40.00 -15.01
N GLN A 85 18.06 39.70 -14.28
CA GLN A 85 17.85 40.25 -12.93
C GLN A 85 18.84 39.71 -11.89
N CYS A 86 19.29 38.46 -12.04
CA CYS A 86 20.28 37.85 -11.15
C CYS A 86 21.73 38.25 -11.46
N GLU A 87 22.01 38.80 -12.64
CA GLU A 87 23.36 39.16 -13.07
C GLU A 87 23.95 40.28 -12.19
N GLY A 88 25.05 39.98 -11.50
CA GLY A 88 25.73 40.91 -10.59
C GLY A 88 24.99 41.21 -9.28
N GLN A 89 23.86 40.53 -8.99
CA GLN A 89 23.03 40.78 -7.81
C GLN A 89 23.01 39.59 -6.85
N ASN A 90 23.93 39.57 -5.87
CA ASN A 90 24.05 38.47 -4.90
C ASN A 90 22.79 38.25 -4.05
N TRP A 91 22.00 39.31 -3.78
CA TRP A 91 20.77 39.18 -3.00
C TRP A 91 19.72 38.30 -3.69
N ALA A 92 19.72 38.23 -5.02
CA ALA A 92 18.69 37.51 -5.79
C ALA A 92 18.71 35.99 -5.55
N PHE A 93 19.85 35.45 -5.07
CA PHE A 93 20.01 34.01 -4.82
C PHE A 93 19.60 33.57 -3.41
N ASP A 94 19.57 34.50 -2.43
CA ASP A 94 19.19 34.22 -1.03
C ASP A 94 17.75 34.64 -0.70
N VAL A 95 17.09 35.37 -1.60
CA VAL A 95 15.70 35.78 -1.42
C VAL A 95 14.75 34.59 -1.53
N LYS A 96 13.84 34.55 -0.56
CA LYS A 96 12.64 33.70 -0.55
C LYS A 96 11.59 34.33 -1.45
N VAL A 97 11.38 33.71 -2.61
CA VAL A 97 10.62 34.29 -3.72
C VAL A 97 9.14 33.87 -3.62
N THR A 98 8.86 32.68 -3.12
CA THR A 98 7.49 32.14 -2.97
C THR A 98 6.98 32.24 -1.52
N LYS A 99 5.67 32.06 -1.35
CA LYS A 99 5.04 31.85 -0.03
C LYS A 99 5.47 30.55 0.65
N SER A 100 6.18 29.66 -0.03
CA SER A 100 6.76 28.44 0.53
C SER A 100 8.25 28.60 0.84
N ASP A 101 8.75 29.84 0.84
CA ASP A 101 10.15 30.19 1.03
C ASP A 101 11.11 29.61 -0.03
N ASP A 102 10.62 29.32 -1.24
CA ASP A 102 11.47 28.83 -2.34
C ASP A 102 12.34 29.95 -2.89
N THR A 103 13.63 29.68 -3.03
CA THR A 103 14.57 30.53 -3.77
C THR A 103 14.47 30.29 -5.28
N ILE A 104 15.15 31.12 -6.07
CA ILE A 104 15.18 30.93 -7.53
C ILE A 104 15.77 29.58 -7.94
N PHE A 105 16.71 29.04 -7.16
CA PHE A 105 17.27 27.71 -7.39
C PHE A 105 16.24 26.60 -7.15
N HIS A 106 15.40 26.69 -6.12
CA HIS A 106 14.31 25.74 -5.90
C HIS A 106 13.34 25.74 -7.09
N LEU A 107 12.94 26.92 -7.57
CA LEU A 107 12.03 27.05 -8.71
C LEU A 107 12.66 26.51 -10.00
N ALA A 108 13.94 26.80 -10.26
CA ALA A 108 14.63 26.29 -11.44
C ALA A 108 14.78 24.76 -11.41
N ALA A 109 15.09 24.19 -10.23
CA ALA A 109 15.16 22.75 -10.03
C ALA A 109 13.80 22.07 -10.18
N TYR A 110 12.75 22.64 -9.58
CA TYR A 110 11.39 22.13 -9.64
C TYR A 110 10.87 22.05 -11.08
N ASN A 111 11.16 23.09 -11.88
CA ASN A 111 10.78 23.12 -13.30
C ASN A 111 11.70 22.29 -14.22
N LYS A 112 12.66 21.54 -13.66
CA LYS A 112 13.64 20.70 -14.38
C LYS A 112 14.41 21.45 -15.48
N ARG A 113 14.68 22.74 -15.29
CA ARG A 113 15.38 23.57 -16.29
C ARG A 113 16.89 23.51 -16.07
N GLU A 114 17.49 22.39 -16.46
CA GLU A 114 18.90 22.09 -16.20
C GLU A 114 19.87 23.18 -16.73
N ASP A 115 19.62 23.67 -17.95
CA ASP A 115 20.49 24.68 -18.58
C ASP A 115 20.43 26.04 -17.86
N ILE A 116 19.23 26.44 -17.42
CA ILE A 116 19.04 27.68 -16.64
C ILE A 116 19.66 27.52 -15.26
N PHE A 117 19.48 26.35 -14.64
CA PHE A 117 20.10 26.05 -13.36
C PHE A 117 21.63 26.18 -13.43
N GLU A 118 22.26 25.64 -14.48
CA GLU A 118 23.71 25.79 -14.70
C GLU A 118 24.13 27.23 -14.97
N ARG A 119 23.33 28.00 -15.72
CA ARG A 119 23.58 29.44 -15.93
C ARG A 119 23.49 30.21 -14.61
N LEU A 120 22.49 29.94 -13.78
CA LEU A 120 22.36 30.53 -12.43
C LEU A 120 23.56 30.16 -11.54
N LEU A 121 24.03 28.90 -11.58
CA LEU A 121 25.24 28.48 -10.86
C LEU A 121 26.52 29.19 -11.35
N LYS A 122 26.60 29.53 -12.63
CA LYS A 122 27.73 30.29 -13.20
C LYS A 122 27.73 31.75 -12.77
N LEU A 123 26.57 32.35 -12.51
CA LEU A 123 26.43 33.72 -12.01
C LEU A 123 26.86 33.87 -10.54
N LEU A 124 26.92 32.78 -9.77
CA LEU A 124 27.43 32.81 -8.40
C LEU A 124 28.94 33.11 -8.36
N PRO A 125 29.41 34.06 -7.52
CA PRO A 125 30.82 34.43 -7.41
C PRO A 125 31.78 33.24 -7.21
N ARG A 126 32.94 33.25 -7.88
CA ARG A 126 33.99 32.22 -7.76
C ARG A 126 35.20 32.76 -7.00
N GLY A 127 35.72 31.98 -6.05
CA GLY A 127 36.88 32.32 -5.21
C GLY A 127 36.71 31.84 -3.77
N THR A 128 37.81 31.57 -3.06
CA THR A 128 37.81 31.07 -1.66
C THR A 128 37.08 32.01 -0.70
N ASP A 129 37.11 33.31 -0.97
CA ASP A 129 36.57 34.35 -0.07
C ASP A 129 35.05 34.57 -0.23
N HIS A 130 34.46 34.04 -1.31
CA HIS A 130 33.03 34.18 -1.63
C HIS A 130 32.28 32.85 -1.68
N GLU A 131 32.93 31.75 -1.34
CA GLU A 131 32.35 30.41 -1.29
C GLU A 131 31.18 30.34 -0.30
N HIS A 132 31.27 31.08 0.82
CA HIS A 132 30.17 31.29 1.77
C HIS A 132 28.87 31.76 1.11
N ILE A 133 28.93 32.65 0.11
CA ILE A 133 27.73 33.21 -0.55
C ILE A 133 27.06 32.13 -1.42
N ALA A 134 27.87 31.38 -2.17
CA ALA A 134 27.39 30.26 -2.98
C ALA A 134 26.81 29.14 -2.10
N MET A 135 27.47 28.83 -0.98
CA MET A 135 26.98 27.85 -0.01
C MET A 135 25.68 28.33 0.65
N SER A 136 25.59 29.59 1.09
CA SER A 136 24.37 30.15 1.66
C SER A 136 23.17 30.02 0.72
N ALA A 137 23.34 30.27 -0.57
CA ALA A 137 22.26 30.13 -1.56
C ALA A 137 21.85 28.67 -1.82
N LEU A 138 22.79 27.73 -1.74
CA LEU A 138 22.55 26.29 -1.98
C LEU A 138 22.12 25.53 -0.71
N GLU A 139 22.43 26.04 0.48
CA GLU A 139 22.02 25.50 1.78
C GLU A 139 20.68 26.07 2.25
N LYS A 140 20.20 27.16 1.63
CA LYS A 140 18.93 27.77 2.00
C LYS A 140 17.80 26.76 1.88
N ALA A 141 17.10 26.53 2.97
CA ALA A 141 15.96 25.64 3.02
C ALA A 141 14.65 26.42 2.81
N ASN A 142 13.72 25.83 2.07
CA ASN A 142 12.35 26.32 1.95
C ASN A 142 11.51 25.96 3.20
N MET A 143 10.20 26.24 3.21
CA MET A 143 9.33 25.97 4.37
C MET A 143 9.26 24.49 4.77
N GLU A 144 9.51 23.57 3.83
CA GLU A 144 9.54 22.14 4.08
C GLU A 144 10.92 21.66 4.57
N GLY A 145 11.90 22.55 4.69
CA GLY A 145 13.28 22.21 5.00
C GLY A 145 14.06 21.69 3.78
N ASN A 146 13.47 21.72 2.57
CA ASN A 146 14.13 21.22 1.36
C ASN A 146 15.14 22.26 0.87
N THR A 147 16.32 21.78 0.49
CA THR A 147 17.33 22.57 -0.25
C THR A 147 17.13 22.40 -1.76
N PRO A 148 17.79 23.20 -2.63
CA PRO A 148 17.75 22.98 -4.07
C PRO A 148 18.21 21.56 -4.49
N LEU A 149 19.10 20.93 -3.70
CA LEU A 149 19.54 19.56 -3.94
C LEU A 149 18.43 18.53 -3.67
N HIS A 150 17.60 18.73 -2.64
CA HIS A 150 16.43 17.89 -2.39
C HIS A 150 15.46 17.94 -3.58
N ILE A 151 15.19 19.14 -4.11
CA ILE A 151 14.30 19.32 -5.26
C ILE A 151 14.90 18.72 -6.54
N ALA A 152 16.19 18.92 -6.79
CA ALA A 152 16.87 18.33 -7.95
C ALA A 152 16.82 16.79 -7.91
N ALA A 153 16.97 16.21 -6.72
CA ALA A 153 16.87 14.77 -6.48
C ALA A 153 15.43 14.26 -6.63
N SER A 154 14.43 14.98 -6.10
CA SER A 154 13.00 14.61 -6.18
C SER A 154 12.42 14.72 -7.60
N VAL A 155 13.04 15.50 -8.49
CA VAL A 155 12.67 15.61 -9.91
C VAL A 155 13.52 14.66 -10.80
N GLY A 156 14.56 14.07 -10.21
CA GLY A 156 15.40 13.07 -10.86
C GLY A 156 16.42 13.63 -11.84
N SER A 157 16.82 14.88 -11.70
CA SER A 157 17.87 15.46 -12.55
C SER A 157 19.25 15.13 -11.99
N LYS A 158 19.85 14.07 -12.53
CA LYS A 158 21.25 13.71 -12.27
C LYS A 158 22.21 14.86 -12.61
N LYS A 159 21.93 15.61 -13.69
CA LYS A 159 22.77 16.73 -14.14
C LYS A 159 22.76 17.86 -13.12
N MET A 160 21.59 18.28 -12.62
CA MET A 160 21.51 19.31 -11.57
C MET A 160 22.12 18.84 -10.25
N CYS A 161 21.85 17.60 -9.83
CA CYS A 161 22.50 17.02 -8.65
C CYS A 161 24.02 17.09 -8.76
N ARG A 162 24.56 16.73 -9.94
CA ARG A 162 25.99 16.83 -10.22
C ARG A 162 26.48 18.27 -10.13
N SER A 163 25.88 19.18 -10.87
CA SER A 163 26.33 20.59 -10.89
C SER A 163 26.29 21.23 -9.50
N ILE A 164 25.31 20.89 -8.64
CA ILE A 164 25.24 21.36 -7.24
C ILE A 164 26.38 20.77 -6.39
N VAL A 165 26.57 19.45 -6.41
CA VAL A 165 27.61 18.77 -5.63
C VAL A 165 29.01 19.19 -6.07
N GLU A 166 29.21 19.35 -7.38
CA GLU A 166 30.48 19.81 -7.95
C GLU A 166 30.81 21.25 -7.54
N ARG A 167 29.79 22.11 -7.46
CA ARG A 167 29.92 23.50 -7.03
C ARG A 167 30.19 23.65 -5.53
N SER A 168 29.80 22.65 -4.74
CA SER A 168 29.92 22.60 -3.27
C SER A 168 30.96 21.57 -2.79
N ARG A 169 31.92 21.19 -3.65
CA ARG A 169 32.94 20.16 -3.36
C ARG A 169 33.69 20.36 -2.03
N SER A 170 33.83 21.59 -1.56
CA SER A 170 34.51 21.93 -0.30
C SER A 170 33.71 21.55 0.95
N SER A 171 32.40 21.38 0.85
CA SER A 171 31.52 20.98 1.95
C SER A 171 30.53 19.89 1.50
N ARG A 172 30.78 18.64 1.91
CA ARG A 172 29.83 17.53 1.74
C ARG A 172 28.59 17.67 2.62
N ALA A 173 28.47 18.73 3.43
CA ALA A 173 27.36 18.95 4.36
C ALA A 173 26.00 19.01 3.65
N LEU A 174 25.93 19.49 2.41
CA LEU A 174 24.68 19.54 1.63
C LEU A 174 24.04 18.16 1.39
N LEU A 175 24.84 17.08 1.40
CA LEU A 175 24.35 15.71 1.24
C LEU A 175 23.69 15.17 2.52
N SER A 176 24.05 15.72 3.67
CA SER A 176 23.54 15.32 4.99
C SER A 176 22.46 16.25 5.55
N VAL A 177 22.10 17.32 4.84
CA VAL A 177 20.98 18.19 5.24
C VAL A 177 19.69 17.38 5.25
N LEU A 178 18.94 17.50 6.33
CA LEU A 178 17.65 16.87 6.51
C LEU A 178 16.55 17.92 6.34
N ASN A 179 15.51 17.59 5.58
CA ASN A 179 14.29 18.38 5.54
C ASN A 179 13.44 18.17 6.82
N ASN A 180 12.28 18.83 6.92
CA ASN A 180 11.42 18.74 8.10
C ASN A 180 10.88 17.32 8.38
N LYS A 181 10.89 16.45 7.36
CA LYS A 181 10.52 15.04 7.48
C LYS A 181 11.71 14.15 7.85
N GLY A 182 12.93 14.68 7.92
CA GLY A 182 14.14 13.89 8.16
C GLY A 182 14.63 13.18 6.90
N GLU A 183 14.28 13.67 5.72
CA GLU A 183 14.72 13.10 4.45
C GLU A 183 15.97 13.84 3.99
N THR A 184 16.97 13.10 3.49
CA THR A 184 18.14 13.64 2.79
C THR A 184 17.83 13.81 1.30
N PRO A 185 18.64 14.55 0.52
CA PRO A 185 18.45 14.58 -0.94
C PRO A 185 18.57 13.19 -1.57
N PHE A 186 19.45 12.35 -1.03
CA PHE A 186 19.58 10.95 -1.40
C PHE A 186 18.26 10.17 -1.16
N PHE A 187 17.63 10.38 0.00
CA PHE A 187 16.32 9.80 0.31
C PHE A 187 15.23 10.31 -0.65
N SER A 188 15.22 11.60 -0.98
CA SER A 188 14.24 12.18 -1.91
C SER A 188 14.31 11.56 -3.30
N ALA A 189 15.50 11.21 -3.81
CA ALA A 189 15.64 10.48 -5.07
C ALA A 189 15.03 9.07 -5.01
N ALA A 190 15.21 8.37 -3.88
CA ALA A 190 14.63 7.04 -3.67
C ALA A 190 13.09 7.09 -3.56
N LEU A 191 12.58 8.06 -2.79
CA LEU A 191 11.15 8.27 -2.57
C LEU A 191 10.38 8.47 -3.88
N HIS A 192 10.97 9.15 -4.85
CA HIS A 192 10.36 9.46 -6.16
C HIS A 192 10.80 8.49 -7.28
N GLY A 193 11.56 7.43 -6.96
CA GLY A 193 11.91 6.39 -7.93
C GLY A 193 12.95 6.80 -8.98
N HIS A 194 13.71 7.87 -8.73
CA HIS A 194 14.65 8.43 -9.71
C HIS A 194 16.01 7.73 -9.67
N LYS A 195 16.09 6.57 -10.34
CA LYS A 195 17.27 5.68 -10.41
C LYS A 195 18.58 6.41 -10.70
N ASP A 196 18.64 7.25 -11.74
CA ASP A 196 19.89 7.90 -12.15
C ASP A 196 20.42 8.91 -11.13
N ALA A 197 19.51 9.69 -10.53
CA ALA A 197 19.85 10.63 -9.47
C ALA A 197 20.24 9.89 -8.20
N PHE A 198 19.51 8.82 -7.86
CA PHE A 198 19.79 7.95 -6.73
C PHE A 198 21.20 7.34 -6.83
N LEU A 199 21.53 6.69 -7.96
CA LEU A 199 22.84 6.05 -8.17
C LEU A 199 24.00 7.07 -8.15
N TYR A 200 23.76 8.29 -8.67
CA TYR A 200 24.76 9.34 -8.60
C TYR A 200 24.99 9.83 -7.16
N LEU A 201 23.93 10.08 -6.40
CA LEU A 201 24.07 10.49 -4.99
C LEU A 201 24.65 9.36 -4.14
N ALA A 202 24.28 8.10 -4.42
CA ALA A 202 24.82 6.91 -3.78
C ALA A 202 26.33 6.77 -3.97
N SER A 203 26.85 7.08 -5.16
CA SER A 203 28.30 6.96 -5.44
C SER A 203 29.15 8.01 -4.72
N ILE A 204 28.53 9.11 -4.27
CA ILE A 204 29.21 10.19 -3.56
C ILE A 204 29.08 10.05 -2.04
N CYS A 205 27.94 9.53 -1.56
CA CYS A 205 27.73 9.21 -0.16
C CYS A 205 28.58 7.99 0.22
N ASN A 206 29.47 8.11 1.21
CA ASN A 206 30.35 7.00 1.59
C ASN A 206 29.54 5.80 2.11
N ARG A 207 29.84 4.57 1.64
CA ARG A 207 29.08 3.35 1.97
C ARG A 207 29.03 3.05 3.48
N VAL A 208 30.02 3.53 4.24
CA VAL A 208 30.20 3.23 5.67
C VAL A 208 29.29 4.04 6.60
N GLU A 209 28.74 5.18 6.15
CA GLU A 209 27.81 6.02 6.93
C GLU A 209 26.33 5.81 6.54
N GLY A 210 26.06 4.83 5.68
CA GLY A 210 24.80 4.67 4.91
C GLY A 210 23.51 4.52 5.72
N TYR A 211 23.58 4.16 7.01
CA TYR A 211 22.37 4.00 7.83
C TYR A 211 21.68 5.35 8.10
N PHE A 212 22.45 6.41 8.36
CA PHE A 212 21.89 7.73 8.69
C PHE A 212 21.13 8.35 7.51
N TYR A 213 21.64 8.20 6.30
CA TYR A 213 21.05 8.80 5.10
C TYR A 213 19.77 8.10 4.63
N SER A 214 19.52 6.90 5.14
CA SER A 214 18.54 5.98 4.59
C SER A 214 17.24 5.93 5.39
N GLN A 215 17.11 6.65 6.51
CA GLN A 215 15.96 6.57 7.42
C GLN A 215 15.32 7.95 7.67
N ARG A 216 13.99 8.02 7.56
CA ARG A 216 13.17 9.21 7.79
C ARG A 216 12.73 9.34 9.26
N ASN A 217 12.18 10.49 9.65
CA ASN A 217 11.68 10.74 11.01
C ASN A 217 10.61 9.74 11.49
N ASP A 218 9.86 9.07 10.62
CA ASP A 218 8.88 8.04 10.96
C ASP A 218 9.48 6.62 11.00
N GLY A 219 10.80 6.51 10.80
CA GLY A 219 11.52 5.25 10.79
C GLY A 219 11.48 4.51 9.45
N ASP A 220 10.76 5.01 8.44
CA ASP A 220 10.77 4.44 7.10
C ASP A 220 12.15 4.55 6.48
N THR A 221 12.61 3.46 5.87
CA THR A 221 13.85 3.47 5.09
C THR A 221 13.59 3.79 3.61
N ILE A 222 14.64 4.10 2.85
CA ILE A 222 14.55 4.22 1.39
C ILE A 222 13.90 3.01 0.72
N LEU A 223 14.08 1.80 1.27
CA LEU A 223 13.46 0.58 0.76
C LEU A 223 11.96 0.51 1.08
N HIS A 224 11.55 0.98 2.27
CA HIS A 224 10.12 1.09 2.62
C HIS A 224 9.41 2.01 1.64
N CYS A 225 9.97 3.21 1.42
CA CYS A 225 9.39 4.21 0.52
C CYS A 225 9.39 3.74 -0.94
N ALA A 226 10.48 3.15 -1.44
CA ALA A 226 10.54 2.65 -2.82
C ALA A 226 9.49 1.56 -3.08
N ILE A 227 9.26 0.65 -2.13
CA ILE A 227 8.20 -0.37 -2.23
C ILE A 227 6.81 0.24 -2.11
N SER A 228 6.61 1.16 -1.17
CA SER A 228 5.32 1.83 -0.94
C SER A 228 4.86 2.63 -2.18
N ALA A 229 5.81 3.31 -2.82
CA ALA A 229 5.64 4.07 -4.08
C ALA A 229 5.69 3.20 -5.34
N GLU A 230 5.83 1.87 -5.21
CA GLU A 230 5.80 0.89 -6.30
C GLU A 230 6.96 1.04 -7.32
N HIS A 231 8.09 1.60 -6.88
CA HIS A 231 9.33 1.69 -7.65
C HIS A 231 10.13 0.38 -7.52
N TYR A 232 9.59 -0.72 -8.04
CA TYR A 232 10.16 -2.06 -7.85
C TYR A 232 11.57 -2.23 -8.46
N GLU A 233 11.87 -1.59 -9.59
CA GLU A 233 13.21 -1.62 -10.19
C GLU A 233 14.25 -0.99 -9.25
N LEU A 234 13.93 0.19 -8.70
CA LEU A 234 14.80 0.85 -7.73
C LEU A 234 14.87 0.07 -6.42
N SER A 235 13.77 -0.55 -6.00
CA SER A 235 13.74 -1.39 -4.81
C SER A 235 14.70 -2.58 -4.91
N ILE A 236 14.84 -3.19 -6.10
CA ILE A 236 15.82 -4.27 -6.35
C ILE A 236 17.25 -3.72 -6.25
N ILE A 237 17.53 -2.56 -6.85
CA ILE A 237 18.86 -1.92 -6.74
C ILE A 237 19.21 -1.60 -5.28
N ILE A 238 18.25 -1.06 -4.52
CA ILE A 238 18.42 -0.77 -3.09
C ILE A 238 18.67 -2.06 -2.32
N LEU A 239 17.98 -3.15 -2.66
CA LEU A 239 18.17 -4.45 -2.02
C LEU A 239 19.59 -5.00 -2.22
N ASP A 240 20.12 -4.87 -3.44
CA ASP A 240 21.45 -5.37 -3.80
C ASP A 240 22.57 -4.52 -3.17
N GLU A 241 22.41 -3.19 -3.12
CA GLU A 241 23.43 -2.28 -2.59
C GLU A 241 23.34 -2.07 -1.06
N TYR A 242 22.15 -2.23 -0.47
CA TYR A 242 21.86 -1.92 0.95
C TYR A 242 21.12 -3.06 1.65
N GLU A 243 21.63 -4.29 1.57
CA GLU A 243 21.01 -5.51 2.13
C GLU A 243 20.63 -5.38 3.62
N HIS A 244 21.38 -4.60 4.41
CA HIS A 244 21.09 -4.37 5.82
C HIS A 244 19.73 -3.70 6.08
N LEU A 245 19.10 -3.06 5.07
CA LEU A 245 17.80 -2.40 5.20
C LEU A 245 16.60 -3.36 5.18
N VAL A 246 16.80 -4.63 4.80
CA VAL A 246 15.72 -5.61 4.58
C VAL A 246 14.92 -5.93 5.84
N ASN A 247 15.60 -5.93 7.00
CA ASN A 247 15.00 -6.30 8.28
C ASN A 247 14.75 -5.09 9.19
N VAL A 248 15.01 -3.87 8.72
CA VAL A 248 14.74 -2.66 9.49
C VAL A 248 13.23 -2.49 9.62
N VAL A 249 12.76 -2.15 10.81
CA VAL A 249 11.36 -1.81 11.06
C VAL A 249 11.18 -0.31 11.21
N ASN A 250 10.07 0.20 10.69
CA ASN A 250 9.66 1.58 10.92
C ASN A 250 8.97 1.75 12.29
N LYS A 251 8.52 2.97 12.62
CA LYS A 251 7.82 3.22 13.91
C LYS A 251 6.49 2.47 14.04
N ASP A 252 5.89 2.05 12.93
CA ASP A 252 4.69 1.21 12.90
C ASP A 252 5.03 -0.29 13.01
N GLY A 253 6.29 -0.67 13.25
CA GLY A 253 6.76 -2.05 13.36
C GLY A 253 6.77 -2.82 12.03
N ASN A 254 6.57 -2.15 10.90
CA ASN A 254 6.58 -2.79 9.59
C ASN A 254 8.00 -2.85 9.04
N THR A 255 8.38 -4.00 8.51
CA THR A 255 9.54 -4.14 7.60
C THR A 255 9.13 -3.85 6.16
N PRO A 256 10.08 -3.68 5.21
CA PRO A 256 9.74 -3.49 3.80
C PRO A 256 8.93 -4.66 3.23
N LEU A 257 9.13 -5.88 3.74
CA LEU A 257 8.35 -7.06 3.36
C LEU A 257 6.89 -6.98 3.80
N HIS A 258 6.59 -6.36 4.96
CA HIS A 258 5.21 -6.11 5.39
C HIS A 258 4.50 -5.17 4.41
N LEU A 259 5.17 -4.14 3.91
CA LEU A 259 4.61 -3.21 2.93
C LEU A 259 4.35 -3.91 1.59
N LEU A 260 5.30 -4.71 1.11
CA LEU A 260 5.12 -5.50 -0.11
C LEU A 260 3.95 -6.48 0.01
N ALA A 261 3.73 -7.05 1.20
CA ALA A 261 2.58 -7.91 1.49
C ALA A 261 1.23 -7.22 1.42
N ARG A 262 1.20 -5.88 1.51
CA ARG A 262 -0.02 -5.07 1.35
C ARG A 262 -0.30 -4.67 -0.10
N LYS A 263 0.56 -5.05 -1.05
CA LYS A 263 0.47 -4.66 -2.47
C LYS A 263 0.16 -5.87 -3.38
N PRO A 264 -1.09 -6.37 -3.43
CA PRO A 264 -1.45 -7.49 -4.30
C PRO A 264 -1.24 -7.19 -5.79
N SER A 265 -1.31 -5.92 -6.20
CA SER A 265 -1.02 -5.47 -7.58
C SER A 265 0.41 -5.75 -8.05
N ALA A 266 1.37 -5.92 -7.14
CA ALA A 266 2.75 -6.29 -7.49
C ALA A 266 2.87 -7.74 -7.99
N PHE A 267 1.85 -8.57 -7.77
CA PHE A 267 1.90 -10.01 -7.98
C PHE A 267 0.82 -10.46 -8.97
N LYS A 268 1.13 -11.51 -9.73
CA LYS A 268 0.19 -12.07 -10.72
C LYS A 268 -1.06 -12.64 -10.05
N SER A 269 -0.95 -13.28 -8.89
CA SER A 269 -2.11 -13.80 -8.15
C SER A 269 -3.03 -12.71 -7.60
N GLY A 270 -2.48 -11.52 -7.33
CA GLY A 270 -3.22 -10.37 -6.87
C GLY A 270 -3.65 -9.40 -7.98
N SER A 271 -3.34 -9.67 -9.26
CA SER A 271 -3.65 -8.77 -10.38
C SER A 271 -4.69 -9.38 -11.33
N ASP A 272 -5.81 -8.69 -11.59
CA ASP A 272 -6.79 -9.10 -12.63
C ASP A 272 -6.30 -8.73 -14.04
N LEU A 273 -5.33 -9.51 -14.54
CA LEU A 273 -4.87 -9.36 -15.93
C LEU A 273 -5.96 -9.86 -16.89
N ARG A 274 -6.43 -8.99 -17.78
CA ARG A 274 -7.28 -9.35 -18.92
C ARG A 274 -6.57 -10.36 -19.81
N TRP A 275 -7.33 -11.07 -20.65
CA TRP A 275 -6.78 -12.16 -21.46
C TRP A 275 -5.63 -11.71 -22.38
N TYR A 276 -5.63 -10.47 -22.87
CA TYR A 276 -4.53 -9.88 -23.65
C TYR A 276 -3.38 -9.36 -22.76
N GLU A 277 -3.67 -8.82 -21.58
CA GLU A 277 -2.64 -8.43 -20.60
C GLU A 277 -1.83 -9.64 -20.11
N LYS A 278 -2.45 -10.83 -20.05
CA LYS A 278 -1.76 -12.10 -19.76
C LYS A 278 -0.73 -12.49 -20.84
N ILE A 279 -1.00 -12.12 -22.09
CA ILE A 279 -0.08 -12.32 -23.21
C ILE A 279 1.10 -11.35 -23.03
N ILE A 280 0.81 -10.06 -22.86
CA ILE A 280 1.84 -9.03 -22.64
C ILE A 280 2.73 -9.39 -21.43
N TYR A 281 2.15 -9.84 -20.31
CA TYR A 281 2.91 -10.24 -19.13
C TYR A 281 3.89 -11.39 -19.38
N HIS A 282 3.57 -12.34 -20.26
CA HIS A 282 4.50 -13.43 -20.64
C HIS A 282 5.57 -12.99 -21.62
N PHE A 283 5.32 -11.95 -22.42
CA PHE A 283 6.24 -11.48 -23.46
C PHE A 283 7.07 -10.26 -23.03
N GLY A 284 6.66 -9.52 -22.00
CA GLY A 284 7.16 -8.17 -21.69
C GLY A 284 8.11 -8.04 -20.49
N VAL A 285 8.46 -9.11 -19.78
CA VAL A 285 9.42 -9.05 -18.66
C VAL A 285 10.68 -9.84 -19.02
N VAL A 286 11.46 -9.27 -19.94
CA VAL A 286 12.91 -9.47 -19.93
C VAL A 286 13.44 -8.38 -19.01
N VAL A 287 13.65 -8.70 -17.73
CA VAL A 287 14.51 -7.86 -16.89
C VAL A 287 15.91 -8.05 -17.47
N GLU A 288 16.32 -7.13 -18.35
CA GLU A 288 17.74 -6.94 -18.61
C GLU A 288 18.35 -6.48 -17.29
N VAL A 289 18.92 -7.44 -16.57
CA VAL A 289 19.91 -7.16 -15.55
C VAL A 289 21.06 -6.50 -16.30
N VAL A 290 21.05 -5.18 -16.38
CA VAL A 290 22.20 -4.41 -16.86
C VAL A 290 23.29 -4.67 -15.83
N GLN A 291 24.17 -5.62 -16.15
CA GLN A 291 25.47 -5.72 -15.50
C GLN A 291 26.09 -4.33 -15.56
N ALA A 292 26.44 -3.79 -14.38
CA ALA A 292 27.18 -2.54 -14.29
C ALA A 292 28.40 -2.66 -15.20
N ALA A 293 28.37 -1.88 -16.29
CA ALA A 293 29.37 -1.90 -17.32
C ALA A 293 30.74 -1.60 -16.71
N ASP A 294 31.71 -2.38 -17.16
CA ASP A 294 33.12 -2.27 -16.91
C ASP A 294 33.66 -0.84 -17.07
N GLY A 295 34.61 -0.50 -16.20
CA GLY A 295 35.72 0.39 -16.53
C GLY A 295 35.41 1.85 -16.82
N VAL A 296 35.18 2.65 -15.77
CA VAL A 296 35.61 4.06 -15.81
C VAL A 296 37.05 4.10 -15.32
N GLY A 297 37.98 4.26 -16.26
CA GLY A 297 39.40 4.44 -15.99
C GLY A 297 39.62 5.62 -15.07
N LEU A 298 40.13 5.33 -13.87
CA LEU A 298 40.83 6.29 -13.04
C LEU A 298 42.30 6.14 -13.39
N GLU A 299 42.79 7.02 -14.26
CA GLU A 299 44.22 7.28 -14.32
C GLU A 299 44.66 7.89 -12.99
N SER A 300 45.78 7.33 -12.54
CA SER A 300 46.52 7.59 -11.31
C SER A 300 46.87 9.04 -11.10
N ASP A 301 46.94 9.44 -9.82
CA ASP A 301 48.17 10.04 -9.35
C ASP A 301 48.50 9.62 -7.91
N GLN A 302 49.78 9.33 -7.74
CA GLN A 302 50.43 8.74 -6.59
C GLN A 302 50.48 9.71 -5.41
N CYS A 303 50.22 9.23 -4.19
CA CYS A 303 50.98 9.69 -3.03
C CYS A 303 51.15 8.56 -2.02
N SER A 304 52.41 8.41 -1.64
CA SER A 304 53.07 7.35 -0.90
C SER A 304 52.61 7.13 0.54
N HIS A 305 52.63 5.86 0.92
CA HIS A 305 52.92 5.26 2.24
C HIS A 305 53.17 6.20 3.44
N GLY A 306 52.44 5.91 4.52
CA GLY A 306 52.83 6.30 5.88
C GLY A 306 51.74 6.06 6.93
N GLU A 307 51.61 4.82 7.41
CA GLU A 307 51.21 4.58 8.81
C GLU A 307 52.39 4.97 9.73
N PRO A 308 52.17 5.49 10.96
CA PRO A 308 51.57 4.68 12.02
C PRO A 308 50.65 5.38 13.03
N GLU A 309 49.79 4.54 13.62
CA GLU A 309 49.26 4.53 15.00
C GLU A 309 49.50 5.76 15.89
N LYS A 310 48.38 6.40 16.33
CA LYS A 310 48.22 6.86 17.72
C LYS A 310 46.80 7.36 18.03
N LYS A 311 46.38 7.01 19.26
CA LYS A 311 45.36 7.64 20.12
C LYS A 311 43.89 7.46 19.74
N LYS A 312 43.18 6.70 20.58
CA LYS A 312 41.98 7.20 21.26
C LYS A 312 41.97 6.74 22.72
N GLU A 313 42.63 7.54 23.54
CA GLU A 313 42.33 7.68 24.96
C GLU A 313 41.27 8.79 25.01
N PHE A 314 40.02 8.47 25.29
CA PHE A 314 39.00 9.46 25.62
C PHE A 314 38.15 8.95 26.77
N LEU A 315 38.14 9.78 27.81
CA LEU A 315 37.48 9.62 29.09
C LEU A 315 35.98 9.37 28.94
N PHE A 316 35.46 8.34 29.63
CA PHE A 316 34.10 8.38 30.13
C PHE A 316 34.12 8.87 31.57
N GLN A 317 33.78 10.15 31.77
CA GLN A 317 33.10 10.57 32.98
C GLN A 317 31.60 10.49 32.71
N SER A 318 30.88 9.67 33.46
CA SER A 318 29.56 10.04 33.96
C SER A 318 29.06 9.05 35.01
N ASN A 319 28.70 9.63 36.16
CA ASN A 319 27.61 9.27 37.05
C ASN A 319 27.58 7.86 37.66
N ALA A 320 28.19 7.78 38.83
CA ALA A 320 27.96 6.76 39.84
C ALA A 320 26.49 6.73 40.30
N LYS A 321 25.83 5.61 40.02
CA LYS A 321 24.87 4.90 40.88
C LYS A 321 24.77 3.45 40.39
N SER A 322 25.81 2.66 40.65
CA SER A 322 25.77 1.19 40.75
C SER A 322 27.11 0.73 41.31
N ASP A 323 27.10 -0.10 42.36
CA ASP A 323 28.29 -0.62 43.03
C ASP A 323 29.08 -1.68 42.21
N ALA A 324 29.10 -1.58 40.88
CA ALA A 324 29.73 -2.56 39.99
C ALA A 324 31.25 -2.33 39.89
N THR A 325 32.06 -3.36 40.21
CA THR A 325 33.52 -3.29 40.06
C THR A 325 33.95 -3.16 38.59
N PRO A 326 35.14 -2.56 38.31
CA PRO A 326 35.60 -2.30 36.94
C PRO A 326 35.66 -3.55 36.04
N ILE A 327 35.89 -4.72 36.64
CA ILE A 327 35.92 -6.00 35.94
C ILE A 327 34.53 -6.42 35.44
N LEU A 328 33.48 -6.20 36.23
CA LEU A 328 32.08 -6.52 35.87
C LEU A 328 31.60 -5.60 34.75
N ILE A 329 31.99 -4.33 34.78
CA ILE A 329 31.70 -3.37 33.70
C ILE A 329 32.41 -3.79 32.41
N ALA A 330 33.68 -4.19 32.50
CA ALA A 330 34.43 -4.67 31.34
C ALA A 330 33.81 -5.94 30.74
N ALA A 331 33.38 -6.89 31.57
CA ALA A 331 32.72 -8.12 31.13
C ALA A 331 31.35 -7.85 30.49
N LYS A 332 30.55 -6.95 31.08
CA LYS A 332 29.26 -6.50 30.53
C LYS A 332 29.40 -5.86 29.15
N ASN A 333 30.47 -5.08 28.94
CA ASN A 333 30.74 -4.36 27.70
C ASN A 333 31.61 -5.15 26.69
N GLY A 334 31.96 -6.42 26.96
CA GLY A 334 32.70 -7.26 26.02
C GLY A 334 34.22 -6.96 25.92
N ILE A 335 34.79 -6.20 26.86
CA ILE A 335 36.21 -5.79 26.83
C ILE A 335 37.10 -6.93 27.38
N SER A 336 37.27 -7.98 26.58
CA SER A 336 37.98 -9.22 26.95
C SER A 336 39.43 -9.00 27.41
N GLU A 337 40.16 -8.08 26.77
CA GLU A 337 41.56 -7.78 27.14
C GLU A 337 41.68 -7.18 28.55
N MET A 338 40.73 -6.33 28.94
CA MET A 338 40.70 -5.77 30.30
C MET A 338 40.36 -6.86 31.32
N VAL A 339 39.39 -7.73 31.02
CA VAL A 339 39.03 -8.88 31.86
C VAL A 339 40.24 -9.81 32.04
N LYS A 340 40.93 -10.17 30.96
CA LYS A 340 42.14 -11.02 30.97
C LYS A 340 43.24 -10.42 31.84
N LYS A 341 43.56 -9.14 31.63
CA LYS A 341 44.63 -8.46 32.36
C LYS A 341 44.31 -8.31 33.84
N THR A 342 43.04 -8.10 34.18
CA THR A 342 42.58 -7.97 35.57
C THR A 342 42.64 -9.31 36.29
N LEU A 343 42.10 -10.39 35.71
CA LEU A 343 42.12 -11.73 36.31
C LEU A 343 43.52 -12.33 36.45
N LYS A 344 44.45 -11.99 35.54
CA LYS A 344 45.86 -12.37 35.67
C LYS A 344 46.58 -11.65 36.82
N ARG A 345 46.15 -10.43 37.14
CA ARG A 345 46.75 -9.60 38.19
C ARG A 345 46.13 -9.86 39.56
N ASP A 346 44.82 -10.02 39.60
CA ASP A 346 44.04 -10.33 40.79
C ASP A 346 42.98 -11.39 40.46
N PRO A 347 43.29 -12.68 40.69
CA PRO A 347 42.33 -13.76 40.49
C PRO A 347 41.13 -13.71 41.43
N MET A 348 41.20 -12.96 42.54
CA MET A 348 40.09 -12.88 43.51
C MET A 348 38.93 -12.03 42.97
N ALA A 349 39.22 -11.08 42.07
CA ALA A 349 38.23 -10.23 41.41
C ALA A 349 37.19 -11.01 40.58
N MET A 350 37.40 -12.32 40.35
CA MET A 350 36.39 -13.17 39.73
C MET A 350 35.15 -13.37 40.61
N TYR A 351 35.29 -13.28 41.93
CA TYR A 351 34.19 -13.43 42.90
C TYR A 351 33.41 -12.14 43.12
N ASP A 352 33.79 -11.06 42.45
CA ASP A 352 32.99 -9.84 42.46
C ASP A 352 31.62 -10.12 41.85
N VAL A 353 30.58 -9.60 42.50
CA VAL A 353 29.21 -9.73 42.05
C VAL A 353 28.54 -8.37 41.99
N ASP A 354 27.55 -8.23 41.11
CA ASP A 354 26.72 -7.02 41.05
C ASP A 354 25.64 -6.99 42.16
N GLU A 355 24.77 -5.98 42.11
CA GLU A 355 23.65 -5.82 43.05
C GLU A 355 22.65 -6.99 43.07
N LYS A 356 22.70 -7.89 42.08
CA LYS A 356 21.84 -9.08 41.95
C LYS A 356 22.60 -10.40 42.21
N LYS A 357 23.78 -10.31 42.82
CA LYS A 357 24.74 -11.42 42.99
C LYS A 357 25.21 -12.08 41.68
N LYS A 358 25.20 -11.36 40.56
CA LYS A 358 25.71 -11.91 39.29
C LYS A 358 27.21 -11.75 39.20
N ASN A 359 27.91 -12.87 39.07
CA ASN A 359 29.35 -12.90 38.84
C ASN A 359 29.69 -12.60 37.36
N ILE A 360 30.98 -12.53 37.06
CA ILE A 360 31.49 -12.23 35.72
C ILE A 360 31.02 -13.20 34.62
N VAL A 361 30.78 -14.47 34.96
CA VAL A 361 30.29 -15.49 34.03
C VAL A 361 28.83 -15.22 33.69
N LEU A 362 27.99 -15.05 34.71
CA LEU A 362 26.55 -14.76 34.56
C LEU A 362 26.34 -13.47 33.76
N LEU A 363 27.12 -12.43 34.02
CA LEU A 363 27.06 -11.16 33.28
C LEU A 363 27.49 -11.31 31.81
N SER A 364 28.56 -12.08 31.53
CA SER A 364 29.00 -12.31 30.15
C SER A 364 27.94 -13.04 29.31
N VAL A 365 27.19 -13.97 29.94
CA VAL A 365 26.09 -14.69 29.29
C VAL A 365 24.85 -13.80 29.15
N GLU A 366 24.48 -13.06 30.20
CA GLU A 366 23.34 -12.15 30.18
C GLU A 366 23.45 -11.06 29.11
N HIS A 367 24.67 -10.55 28.89
CA HIS A 367 24.98 -9.48 27.94
C HIS A 367 25.47 -9.98 26.57
N LYS A 368 25.34 -11.29 26.26
CA LYS A 368 25.73 -11.89 24.96
C LYS A 368 27.18 -11.59 24.56
N GLN A 369 28.14 -11.75 25.47
CA GLN A 369 29.56 -11.50 25.22
C GLN A 369 30.35 -12.83 25.06
N PRO A 370 30.26 -13.49 23.88
CA PRO A 370 30.86 -14.82 23.68
C PRO A 370 32.37 -14.79 23.83
N HIS A 371 33.04 -13.71 23.42
CA HIS A 371 34.49 -13.57 23.53
C HIS A 371 34.97 -13.50 24.99
N VAL A 372 34.18 -12.92 25.89
CA VAL A 372 34.49 -12.89 27.33
C VAL A 372 34.24 -14.27 27.94
N TYR A 373 33.14 -14.93 27.58
CA TYR A 373 32.84 -16.28 28.07
C TYR A 373 33.87 -17.32 27.60
N GLU A 374 34.27 -17.28 26.33
CA GLU A 374 35.31 -18.13 25.76
C GLU A 374 36.68 -17.86 26.41
N LEU A 375 37.01 -16.58 26.66
CA LEU A 375 38.19 -16.22 27.42
C LEU A 375 38.15 -16.82 28.83
N LEU A 376 37.03 -16.75 29.54
CA LEU A 376 36.89 -17.34 30.88
C LEU A 376 37.07 -18.87 30.85
N LEU A 377 36.48 -19.56 29.88
CA LEU A 377 36.73 -20.99 29.67
C LEU A 377 38.21 -21.30 29.39
N THR A 378 38.90 -20.41 28.67
CA THR A 378 40.34 -20.56 28.38
C THR A 378 41.17 -20.34 29.65
N LEU A 379 40.82 -19.34 30.46
CA LEU A 379 41.48 -19.06 31.74
C LEU A 379 41.22 -20.16 32.79
N GLU A 380 40.09 -20.87 32.72
CA GLU A 380 39.81 -22.05 33.54
C GLU A 380 40.74 -23.21 33.16
N LYS A 381 40.92 -23.47 31.86
CA LYS A 381 41.89 -24.46 31.37
C LYS A 381 43.33 -24.12 31.75
N GLU A 382 43.66 -22.82 31.84
CA GLU A 382 44.95 -22.32 32.31
C GLU A 382 45.10 -22.36 33.85
N ASN A 383 44.11 -22.86 34.61
CA ASN A 383 44.04 -22.87 36.09
C ASN A 383 44.13 -21.48 36.74
N ILE A 384 43.83 -20.41 36.01
CA ILE A 384 43.85 -19.02 36.52
C ILE A 384 42.55 -18.73 37.28
N ILE A 385 41.41 -19.25 36.80
CA ILE A 385 40.12 -19.15 37.49
C ILE A 385 39.62 -20.52 37.92
N LYS A 386 38.80 -20.57 38.99
CA LYS A 386 38.25 -21.83 39.50
C LYS A 386 36.95 -22.20 38.77
N LYS A 387 36.81 -23.47 38.42
CA LYS A 387 35.60 -24.03 37.79
C LYS A 387 34.30 -23.78 38.58
N SER A 388 34.39 -23.60 39.91
CA SER A 388 33.23 -23.33 40.79
C SER A 388 32.39 -22.14 40.34
N ILE A 389 33.01 -21.12 39.74
CA ILE A 389 32.34 -19.88 39.33
C ILE A 389 31.30 -20.07 38.22
N PHE A 390 31.43 -21.14 37.41
CA PHE A 390 30.45 -21.48 36.37
C PHE A 390 29.16 -22.12 36.91
N TYR A 391 29.17 -22.52 38.18
CA TYR A 391 28.03 -23.18 38.84
C TYR A 391 27.30 -22.28 39.85
N GLU A 392 27.80 -21.06 40.07
CA GLU A 392 27.15 -20.09 40.93
C GLU A 392 25.84 -19.59 40.30
N VAL A 393 24.89 -19.23 41.16
CA VAL A 393 23.56 -18.74 40.81
C VAL A 393 23.41 -17.29 41.29
N ASP A 394 22.60 -16.52 40.57
CA ASP A 394 22.20 -15.18 41.01
C ASP A 394 21.19 -15.22 42.18
N ASP A 395 20.76 -14.06 42.66
CA ASP A 395 19.76 -13.96 43.74
C ASP A 395 18.39 -14.56 43.39
N GLU A 396 18.10 -14.76 42.10
CA GLU A 396 16.88 -15.41 41.60
C GLU A 396 17.06 -16.94 41.44
N GLY A 397 18.25 -17.46 41.70
CA GLY A 397 18.58 -18.89 41.57
C GLY A 397 18.93 -19.32 40.13
N ASN A 398 19.14 -18.39 39.21
CA ASN A 398 19.48 -18.69 37.82
C ASN A 398 20.97 -18.96 37.66
N ASN A 399 21.32 -20.08 37.03
CA ASN A 399 22.69 -20.35 36.59
C ASN A 399 22.91 -19.87 35.14
N ALA A 400 24.15 -19.92 34.66
CA ALA A 400 24.53 -19.50 33.31
C ALA A 400 23.70 -20.18 32.20
N LEU A 401 23.32 -21.45 32.39
CA LEU A 401 22.50 -22.19 31.43
C LEU A 401 21.03 -21.71 31.45
N HIS A 402 20.48 -21.43 32.64
CA HIS A 402 19.14 -20.83 32.79
C HIS A 402 19.11 -19.43 32.17
N LEU A 403 20.14 -18.59 32.38
CA LEU A 403 20.23 -17.27 31.75
C LEU A 403 20.38 -17.37 30.22
N ALA A 404 21.18 -18.31 29.74
CA ALA A 404 21.30 -18.58 28.30
C ALA A 404 19.96 -19.05 27.71
N ALA A 405 19.22 -19.93 28.39
CA ALA A 405 17.90 -20.43 27.97
C ALA A 405 16.81 -19.35 28.05
N MET A 406 16.75 -18.61 29.16
CA MET A 406 15.86 -17.46 29.39
C MET A 406 16.18 -16.27 28.49
N LYS A 407 17.31 -16.24 27.78
CA LYS A 407 17.58 -15.23 26.74
C LYS A 407 17.41 -15.80 25.33
N THR A 408 17.70 -17.08 25.11
CA THR A 408 17.52 -17.70 23.78
C THR A 408 16.07 -17.94 23.40
N GLU A 409 15.18 -18.27 24.34
CA GLU A 409 13.77 -18.53 24.04
C GLU A 409 12.85 -17.30 24.09
N PRO A 410 13.11 -16.25 24.89
CA PRO A 410 12.33 -15.03 24.82
C PRO A 410 13.04 -13.87 24.16
N GLU A 411 14.31 -13.88 23.70
CA GLU A 411 14.85 -12.75 22.91
C GLU A 411 14.81 -12.96 21.41
N LYS A 412 14.83 -14.19 20.88
CA LYS A 412 14.36 -14.37 19.49
C LYS A 412 12.89 -13.99 19.33
N LYS A 413 12.12 -14.06 20.43
CA LYS A 413 10.75 -13.56 20.50
C LYS A 413 10.67 -12.09 20.95
N LYS A 414 11.44 -11.58 21.92
CA LYS A 414 11.34 -10.21 22.47
C LYS A 414 12.25 -9.17 21.82
N GLU A 415 13.33 -9.53 21.14
CA GLU A 415 13.95 -8.59 20.19
C GLU A 415 13.02 -8.43 18.96
N PHE A 416 12.12 -9.40 18.74
CA PHE A 416 11.00 -9.34 17.79
C PHE A 416 9.68 -8.78 18.41
N LEU A 417 9.52 -8.78 19.74
CA LEU A 417 8.28 -8.40 20.48
C LEU A 417 8.49 -7.26 21.49
N PHE A 418 9.62 -6.54 21.45
CA PHE A 418 9.87 -5.35 22.28
C PHE A 418 10.18 -4.10 21.44
N GLN A 419 10.01 -4.21 20.12
CA GLN A 419 9.62 -3.07 19.26
C GLN A 419 8.11 -3.10 18.92
N SER A 420 7.32 -3.99 19.54
CA SER A 420 5.87 -4.04 19.38
C SER A 420 5.17 -3.23 20.49
N ASN A 421 5.34 -1.91 20.43
CA ASN A 421 4.20 -1.00 20.68
C ASN A 421 3.65 -0.51 19.33
N ALA A 422 3.80 -1.35 18.30
CA ALA A 422 3.43 -1.11 16.93
C ALA A 422 2.10 -1.80 16.61
N LYS A 423 1.18 -1.08 15.97
CA LYS A 423 -0.20 -1.49 15.61
C LYS A 423 -0.29 -2.59 14.54
N SER A 424 0.71 -3.45 14.37
CA SER A 424 0.77 -4.43 13.28
C SER A 424 1.31 -5.78 13.76
N ASP A 425 0.53 -6.48 14.58
CA ASP A 425 0.88 -7.80 15.13
C ASP A 425 0.80 -8.96 14.10
N ALA A 426 0.63 -8.67 12.81
CA ALA A 426 0.54 -9.69 11.75
C ALA A 426 1.85 -9.82 10.96
N THR A 427 2.42 -11.02 10.92
CA THR A 427 3.63 -11.31 10.15
C THR A 427 3.41 -11.14 8.63
N PRO A 428 4.47 -10.91 7.82
CA PRO A 428 4.31 -10.61 6.40
C PRO A 428 3.57 -11.71 5.63
N ILE A 429 3.73 -12.98 6.02
CA ILE A 429 3.04 -14.11 5.42
C ILE A 429 1.53 -14.08 5.68
N LEU A 430 1.10 -13.67 6.88
CA LEU A 430 -0.32 -13.55 7.23
C LEU A 430 -0.96 -12.40 6.45
N ILE A 431 -0.26 -11.27 6.32
CA ILE A 431 -0.69 -10.14 5.49
C ILE A 431 -0.78 -10.57 4.01
N ALA A 432 0.21 -11.31 3.51
CA ALA A 432 0.22 -11.86 2.15
C ALA A 432 -1.00 -12.73 1.89
N ALA A 433 -1.30 -13.65 2.82
CA ALA A 433 -2.44 -14.54 2.73
C ALA A 433 -3.77 -13.77 2.77
N LYS A 434 -3.91 -12.80 3.66
CA LYS A 434 -5.07 -11.88 3.74
C LYS A 434 -5.31 -11.12 2.43
N ASN A 435 -4.24 -10.72 1.74
CA ASN A 435 -4.32 -9.99 0.47
C ASN A 435 -4.31 -10.89 -0.78
N GLY A 436 -4.22 -12.21 -0.64
CA GLY A 436 -4.29 -13.13 -1.78
C GLY A 436 -2.99 -13.33 -2.55
N ILE A 437 -1.84 -12.96 -1.98
CA ILE A 437 -0.52 -13.01 -2.64
C ILE A 437 0.08 -14.42 -2.52
N SER A 438 -0.33 -15.30 -3.42
CA SER A 438 0.06 -16.72 -3.39
C SER A 438 1.56 -16.96 -3.64
N GLU A 439 2.23 -16.14 -4.46
CA GLU A 439 3.64 -16.31 -4.80
C GLU A 439 4.54 -16.09 -3.58
N MET A 440 4.23 -15.08 -2.78
CA MET A 440 4.94 -14.81 -1.54
C MET A 440 4.68 -15.90 -0.52
N VAL A 441 3.41 -16.28 -0.30
CA VAL A 441 3.06 -17.39 0.62
C VAL A 441 3.81 -18.67 0.22
N LYS A 442 3.81 -19.02 -1.07
CA LYS A 442 4.50 -20.21 -1.60
C LYS A 442 6.01 -20.13 -1.35
N LYS A 443 6.65 -19.00 -1.65
CA LYS A 443 8.10 -18.82 -1.47
C LYS A 443 8.47 -18.87 0.02
N THR A 444 7.70 -18.20 0.88
CA THR A 444 7.95 -18.19 2.33
C THR A 444 7.84 -19.59 2.91
N LEU A 445 6.74 -20.32 2.68
CA LEU A 445 6.55 -21.66 3.23
C LEU A 445 7.54 -22.70 2.69
N LYS A 446 8.05 -22.52 1.46
CA LYS A 446 9.10 -23.39 0.93
C LYS A 446 10.46 -23.13 1.55
N ARG A 447 10.76 -21.89 1.92
CA ARG A 447 12.03 -21.49 2.54
C ARG A 447 12.02 -21.74 4.05
N ASP A 448 10.92 -21.39 4.70
CA ASP A 448 10.69 -21.57 6.12
C ASP A 448 9.27 -22.12 6.38
N PRO A 449 9.12 -23.45 6.47
CA PRO A 449 7.85 -24.09 6.78
C PRO A 449 7.30 -23.74 8.17
N MET A 450 8.14 -23.26 9.12
CA MET A 450 7.67 -22.94 10.47
C MET A 450 6.75 -21.72 10.49
N ALA A 451 6.87 -20.83 9.51
CA ALA A 451 6.00 -19.67 9.33
C ALA A 451 4.51 -20.04 9.16
N MET A 452 4.17 -21.31 8.92
CA MET A 452 2.76 -21.75 8.89
C MET A 452 2.06 -21.69 10.26
N TYR A 453 2.83 -21.64 11.36
CA TYR A 453 2.32 -21.54 12.73
C TYR A 453 2.19 -20.10 13.22
N ASP A 454 2.55 -19.12 12.40
CA ASP A 454 2.28 -17.71 12.69
C ASP A 454 0.77 -17.50 12.82
N VAL A 455 0.38 -16.71 13.82
CA VAL A 455 -1.00 -16.33 14.08
C VAL A 455 -1.11 -14.83 14.30
N ASP A 456 -2.26 -14.26 13.98
CA ASP A 456 -2.56 -12.85 14.27
C ASP A 456 -3.01 -12.65 15.75
N GLU A 457 -3.38 -11.40 16.08
CA GLU A 457 -3.91 -11.01 17.40
C GLU A 457 -5.13 -11.83 17.86
N LYS A 458 -5.91 -12.36 16.91
CA LYS A 458 -7.12 -13.16 17.14
C LYS A 458 -6.85 -14.66 17.08
N LYS A 459 -5.57 -15.07 17.13
CA LYS A 459 -5.09 -16.44 16.94
C LYS A 459 -5.47 -17.09 15.60
N LYS A 460 -5.69 -16.28 14.55
CA LYS A 460 -5.96 -16.78 13.21
C LYS A 460 -4.66 -17.11 12.50
N ASN A 461 -4.53 -18.36 12.11
CA ASN A 461 -3.42 -18.78 11.25
C ASN A 461 -3.66 -18.42 9.78
N ILE A 462 -2.69 -18.77 8.94
CA ILE A 462 -2.73 -18.50 7.49
C ILE A 462 -3.96 -19.08 6.77
N VAL A 463 -4.44 -20.27 7.20
CA VAL A 463 -5.63 -20.91 6.63
C VAL A 463 -6.87 -20.09 6.98
N LEU A 464 -7.06 -19.80 8.27
CA LEU A 464 -8.20 -19.05 8.77
C LEU A 464 -8.31 -17.66 8.12
N LEU A 465 -7.19 -16.93 8.02
CA LEU A 465 -7.14 -15.62 7.35
C LEU A 465 -7.47 -15.70 5.86
N SER A 466 -6.92 -16.70 5.14
CA SER A 466 -7.25 -16.89 3.72
C SER A 466 -8.73 -17.20 3.50
N VAL A 467 -9.37 -17.87 4.47
CA VAL A 467 -10.78 -18.25 4.41
C VAL A 467 -11.70 -17.07 4.68
N GLU A 468 -11.45 -16.34 5.77
CA GLU A 468 -12.19 -15.14 6.16
C GLU A 468 -12.16 -14.07 5.06
N HIS A 469 -10.96 -13.81 4.53
CA HIS A 469 -10.76 -12.83 3.46
C HIS A 469 -11.06 -13.37 2.06
N LYS A 470 -11.65 -14.57 1.94
CA LYS A 470 -12.12 -15.14 0.68
C LYS A 470 -11.04 -15.13 -0.40
N GLN A 471 -9.92 -15.79 -0.10
CA GLN A 471 -8.73 -15.90 -0.96
C GLN A 471 -8.57 -17.30 -1.57
N PRO A 472 -9.36 -17.65 -2.60
CA PRO A 472 -9.35 -18.97 -3.21
C PRO A 472 -7.96 -19.44 -3.66
N HIS A 473 -7.18 -18.59 -4.32
CA HIS A 473 -5.87 -18.96 -4.85
C HIS A 473 -4.86 -19.29 -3.74
N VAL A 474 -4.91 -18.59 -2.61
CA VAL A 474 -4.06 -18.88 -1.45
C VAL A 474 -4.54 -20.18 -0.79
N TYR A 475 -5.84 -20.37 -0.59
CA TYR A 475 -6.36 -21.60 0.00
C TYR A 475 -6.07 -22.84 -0.85
N GLU A 476 -6.24 -22.75 -2.17
CA GLU A 476 -5.90 -23.82 -3.12
C GLU A 476 -4.40 -24.13 -3.13
N LEU A 477 -3.55 -23.09 -3.03
CA LEU A 477 -2.12 -23.26 -2.82
C LEU A 477 -1.82 -24.02 -1.52
N LEU A 478 -2.46 -23.66 -0.40
CA LEU A 478 -2.26 -24.35 0.88
C LEU A 478 -2.68 -25.82 0.79
N LEU A 479 -3.82 -26.13 0.17
CA LEU A 479 -4.21 -27.53 -0.09
C LEU A 479 -3.19 -28.27 -0.98
N THR A 480 -2.58 -27.58 -1.94
CA THR A 480 -1.54 -28.17 -2.80
C THR A 480 -0.26 -28.44 -2.01
N LEU A 481 0.19 -27.49 -1.19
CA LEU A 481 1.36 -27.64 -0.32
C LEU A 481 1.16 -28.72 0.75
N GLU A 482 -0.08 -28.95 1.21
CA GLU A 482 -0.41 -30.06 2.12
C GLU A 482 -0.25 -31.41 1.42
N LYS A 483 -0.73 -31.55 0.18
CA LYS A 483 -0.50 -32.75 -0.64
C LYS A 483 0.97 -32.99 -0.97
N GLU A 484 1.76 -31.93 -1.11
CA GLU A 484 3.22 -31.98 -1.27
C GLU A 484 3.96 -32.31 0.04
N ASN A 485 3.25 -32.49 1.17
CA ASN A 485 3.81 -32.70 2.52
C ASN A 485 4.72 -31.56 3.01
N ILE A 486 4.59 -30.35 2.45
CA ILE A 486 5.34 -29.17 2.90
C ILE A 486 4.71 -28.60 4.17
N ILE A 487 3.37 -28.55 4.22
CA ILE A 487 2.61 -28.08 5.39
C ILE A 487 1.84 -29.22 6.04
N LYS A 488 1.67 -29.14 7.35
CA LYS A 488 0.98 -30.16 8.15
C LYS A 488 -0.52 -29.97 8.07
N LYS A 489 -1.28 -31.07 7.96
CA LYS A 489 -2.75 -31.03 7.96
C LYS A 489 -3.36 -30.43 9.24
N SER A 490 -2.63 -30.44 10.35
CA SER A 490 -3.08 -29.87 11.64
C SER A 490 -3.48 -28.40 11.53
N ILE A 491 -2.82 -27.61 10.68
CA ILE A 491 -3.12 -26.17 10.54
C ILE A 491 -4.54 -25.91 10.04
N PHE A 492 -5.15 -26.85 9.32
CA PHE A 492 -6.53 -26.73 8.85
C PHE A 492 -7.55 -26.96 9.96
N TYR A 493 -7.12 -27.51 11.11
CA TYR A 493 -7.99 -27.87 12.23
C TYR A 493 -7.98 -26.86 13.37
N GLU A 494 -7.10 -25.88 13.29
CA GLU A 494 -7.00 -24.81 14.28
C GLU A 494 -8.24 -23.91 14.27
N VAL A 495 -8.45 -23.23 15.40
CA VAL A 495 -9.56 -22.30 15.63
C VAL A 495 -9.03 -20.96 16.10
N ASP A 496 -9.79 -19.89 15.83
CA ASP A 496 -9.47 -18.56 16.35
C ASP A 496 -9.80 -18.41 17.84
N ASP A 497 -9.57 -17.22 18.39
CA ASP A 497 -9.88 -16.91 19.80
C ASP A 497 -11.36 -17.02 20.17
N GLU A 498 -12.28 -16.94 19.22
CA GLU A 498 -13.72 -17.16 19.43
C GLU A 498 -14.11 -18.63 19.26
N GLY A 499 -13.15 -19.52 18.97
CA GLY A 499 -13.42 -20.93 18.66
C GLY A 499 -13.98 -21.14 17.26
N ASN A 500 -13.90 -20.16 16.37
CA ASN A 500 -14.31 -20.28 14.99
C ASN A 500 -13.27 -21.11 14.22
N ASN A 501 -13.71 -22.25 13.68
CA ASN A 501 -12.95 -22.96 12.67
C ASN A 501 -13.09 -22.31 11.28
N ALA A 502 -12.37 -22.83 10.29
CA ALA A 502 -12.42 -22.34 8.92
C ALA A 502 -13.86 -22.27 8.34
N LEU A 503 -14.78 -23.14 8.73
CA LEU A 503 -16.17 -23.10 8.23
C LEU A 503 -16.98 -21.95 8.81
N HIS A 504 -16.78 -21.61 10.09
CA HIS A 504 -17.41 -20.43 10.68
C HIS A 504 -16.92 -19.15 9.99
N LEU A 505 -15.63 -19.06 9.67
CA LEU A 505 -15.07 -17.91 8.94
C LEU A 505 -15.53 -17.86 7.48
N ALA A 506 -15.67 -19.02 6.82
CA ALA A 506 -16.24 -19.11 5.47
C ALA A 506 -17.72 -18.68 5.46
N ALA A 507 -18.41 -18.78 6.60
CA ALA A 507 -19.79 -18.38 6.78
C ALA A 507 -20.00 -16.90 7.10
N MET A 508 -18.92 -16.13 7.29
CA MET A 508 -19.02 -14.68 7.40
C MET A 508 -19.23 -14.05 6.02
N LYS A 509 -20.06 -13.02 5.93
CA LYS A 509 -20.30 -12.27 4.69
C LYS A 509 -19.02 -11.57 4.22
N ALA A 510 -18.78 -11.46 2.91
CA ALA A 510 -17.68 -10.66 2.39
C ALA A 510 -17.83 -9.17 2.73
N GLU A 511 -16.71 -8.49 3.00
CA GLU A 511 -16.64 -7.02 3.04
C GLU A 511 -16.66 -6.38 1.63
N PHE A 512 -16.67 -7.20 0.58
CA PHE A 512 -16.64 -6.79 -0.82
C PHE A 512 -17.71 -7.52 -1.61
N ASP A 513 -18.14 -6.94 -2.72
CA ASP A 513 -19.02 -7.64 -3.68
C ASP A 513 -18.16 -8.46 -4.64
N TRP A 514 -18.53 -9.73 -4.82
CA TRP A 514 -17.95 -10.57 -5.86
C TRP A 514 -18.11 -9.92 -7.24
N PRO A 515 -17.23 -10.20 -8.22
CA PRO A 515 -17.36 -9.66 -9.57
C PRO A 515 -18.45 -10.39 -10.39
N VAL A 516 -19.68 -10.43 -9.85
CA VAL A 516 -20.86 -11.08 -10.43
C VAL A 516 -22.09 -10.17 -10.35
N PRO A 517 -22.99 -10.25 -11.35
CA PRO A 517 -24.14 -9.37 -11.43
C PRO A 517 -25.26 -9.76 -10.45
N GLY A 518 -25.77 -8.79 -9.70
CA GLY A 518 -26.98 -8.93 -8.89
C GLY A 518 -26.81 -9.74 -7.59
N GLY A 519 -27.68 -9.48 -6.61
CA GLY A 519 -27.61 -10.12 -5.29
C GLY A 519 -27.75 -11.65 -5.32
N ALA A 520 -28.43 -12.20 -6.33
CA ALA A 520 -28.61 -13.65 -6.46
C ALA A 520 -27.31 -14.37 -6.85
N SER A 521 -26.50 -13.79 -7.72
CA SER A 521 -25.18 -14.34 -8.05
C SER A 521 -24.18 -14.13 -6.93
N GLN A 522 -24.27 -13.02 -6.18
CA GLN A 522 -23.48 -12.82 -4.95
C GLN A 522 -23.75 -13.97 -3.96
N MET A 523 -25.02 -14.23 -3.67
CA MET A 523 -25.43 -15.32 -2.77
C MET A 523 -24.96 -16.69 -3.27
N GLN A 524 -25.09 -16.95 -4.58
CA GLN A 524 -24.62 -18.21 -5.17
C GLN A 524 -23.12 -18.43 -4.92
N TRP A 525 -22.31 -17.37 -5.03
CA TRP A 525 -20.87 -17.45 -4.84
C TRP A 525 -20.45 -17.60 -3.39
N GLU A 526 -21.16 -16.94 -2.45
CA GLU A 526 -20.96 -17.17 -1.01
C GLU A 526 -21.24 -18.63 -0.63
N ILE A 527 -22.34 -19.21 -1.13
CA ILE A 527 -22.65 -20.63 -0.90
C ILE A 527 -21.56 -21.54 -1.50
N ARG A 528 -21.05 -21.23 -2.70
CA ARG A 528 -19.98 -22.03 -3.32
C ARG A 528 -18.68 -21.93 -2.54
N TRP A 529 -18.35 -20.77 -2.00
CA TRP A 529 -17.18 -20.60 -1.14
C TRP A 529 -17.31 -21.46 0.11
N TYR A 530 -18.44 -21.34 0.82
CA TYR A 530 -18.71 -22.14 2.01
C TYR A 530 -18.66 -23.65 1.73
N GLU A 531 -19.32 -24.13 0.66
CA GLU A 531 -19.29 -25.55 0.27
C GLU A 531 -17.89 -26.02 -0.14
N TYR A 532 -17.10 -25.15 -0.78
CA TYR A 532 -15.75 -25.48 -1.19
C TYR A 532 -14.86 -25.74 0.03
N ILE A 533 -14.93 -24.86 1.05
CA ILE A 533 -14.24 -25.07 2.33
C ILE A 533 -14.82 -26.27 3.08
N GLN A 534 -16.14 -26.48 3.03
CA GLN A 534 -16.77 -27.65 3.66
C GLN A 534 -16.26 -28.98 3.10
N ARG A 535 -15.99 -29.05 1.79
CA ARG A 535 -15.48 -30.26 1.13
C ARG A 535 -14.02 -30.55 1.44
N SER A 536 -13.20 -29.53 1.74
CA SER A 536 -11.80 -29.72 2.14
C SER A 536 -11.63 -30.06 3.63
N MET A 537 -12.65 -29.80 4.45
CA MET A 537 -12.60 -30.01 5.90
C MET A 537 -13.12 -31.40 6.35
N PRO A 538 -12.71 -31.91 7.53
CA PRO A 538 -13.19 -33.20 8.03
C PRO A 538 -14.70 -33.21 8.32
N ARG A 539 -15.33 -34.38 8.17
CA ARG A 539 -16.79 -34.57 8.25
C ARG A 539 -17.46 -34.07 9.55
N ARG A 540 -16.73 -33.95 10.66
CA ARG A 540 -17.27 -33.50 11.96
C ARG A 540 -17.37 -31.98 12.09
N PHE A 541 -16.58 -31.23 11.33
CA PHE A 541 -16.43 -29.77 11.49
C PHE A 541 -17.71 -28.94 11.24
N PRO A 542 -18.65 -29.34 10.37
CA PRO A 542 -19.92 -28.63 10.20
C PRO A 542 -20.82 -28.65 11.45
N PHE A 543 -20.58 -29.55 12.40
CA PHE A 543 -21.39 -29.70 13.62
C PHE A 543 -20.69 -29.17 14.88
N LEU A 544 -19.46 -28.68 14.75
CA LEU A 544 -18.73 -28.09 15.88
C LEU A 544 -19.24 -26.68 16.12
N CYS A 545 -19.50 -26.34 17.38
CA CYS A 545 -19.88 -24.99 17.76
C CYS A 545 -18.65 -24.14 18.12
N ASN A 546 -18.75 -22.83 17.88
CA ASN A 546 -17.83 -21.84 18.43
C ASN A 546 -18.14 -21.54 19.92
N LYS A 547 -17.43 -20.60 20.54
CA LYS A 547 -17.66 -20.20 21.94
C LYS A 547 -19.03 -19.55 22.21
N LYS A 548 -19.78 -19.20 21.16
CA LYS A 548 -21.15 -18.68 21.23
C LYS A 548 -22.20 -19.78 21.04
N ASP A 549 -21.79 -21.05 21.06
CA ASP A 549 -22.63 -22.23 20.82
C ASP A 549 -23.32 -22.25 19.44
N GLN A 550 -22.77 -21.51 18.47
CA GLN A 550 -23.30 -21.45 17.10
C GLN A 550 -22.56 -22.43 16.20
N THR A 551 -23.28 -23.12 15.32
CA THR A 551 -22.68 -23.92 14.24
C THR A 551 -22.37 -23.06 13.02
N PRO A 552 -21.47 -23.48 12.12
CA PRO A 552 -21.18 -22.74 10.89
C PRO A 552 -22.42 -22.47 10.02
N GLU A 553 -23.40 -23.37 10.02
CA GLU A 553 -24.65 -23.20 9.26
C GLU A 553 -25.52 -22.09 9.85
N VAL A 554 -25.63 -22.00 11.18
CA VAL A 554 -26.36 -20.91 11.85
C VAL A 554 -25.68 -19.57 11.57
N VAL A 555 -24.35 -19.49 11.69
CA VAL A 555 -23.57 -18.29 11.37
C VAL A 555 -23.77 -17.87 9.91
N PHE A 556 -23.85 -18.83 8.98
CA PHE A 556 -24.06 -18.54 7.57
C PHE A 556 -25.43 -17.90 7.33
N THR A 557 -26.49 -18.50 7.88
CA THR A 557 -27.86 -18.01 7.71
C THR A 557 -28.03 -16.62 8.33
N GLU A 558 -27.48 -16.36 9.52
CA GLU A 558 -27.57 -15.04 10.18
C GLU A 558 -26.82 -13.95 9.39
N ASN A 559 -25.61 -14.21 8.92
CA ASN A 559 -24.80 -13.21 8.22
C ASN A 559 -25.25 -12.91 6.79
N HIS A 560 -26.01 -13.82 6.16
CA HIS A 560 -26.40 -13.69 4.75
C HIS A 560 -27.86 -13.28 4.53
N VAL A 561 -28.64 -12.98 5.58
CA VAL A 561 -30.04 -12.53 5.45
C VAL A 561 -30.17 -11.37 4.45
N SER A 562 -29.30 -10.35 4.55
CA SER A 562 -29.33 -9.19 3.65
C SER A 562 -29.07 -9.54 2.18
N VAL A 563 -28.23 -10.55 1.93
CA VAL A 563 -27.85 -10.94 0.56
C VAL A 563 -28.97 -11.78 -0.05
N VAL A 564 -29.63 -12.62 0.76
CA VAL A 564 -30.81 -13.38 0.37
C VAL A 564 -31.97 -12.44 0.00
N THR A 565 -32.22 -11.38 0.78
CA THR A 565 -33.28 -10.40 0.46
C THR A 565 -32.96 -9.65 -0.82
N GLN A 566 -31.75 -9.10 -0.96
CA GLN A 566 -31.30 -8.44 -2.21
C GLN A 566 -31.37 -9.38 -3.41
N GLY A 567 -30.98 -10.64 -3.25
CA GLY A 567 -31.04 -11.65 -4.31
C GLY A 567 -32.48 -12.02 -4.69
N ARG A 568 -33.39 -12.08 -3.72
CA ARG A 568 -34.81 -12.31 -3.95
C ARG A 568 -35.42 -11.15 -4.72
N ASP A 569 -35.20 -9.91 -4.28
CA ASP A 569 -35.75 -8.72 -4.92
C ASP A 569 -35.23 -8.59 -6.35
N TRP A 570 -33.91 -8.78 -6.55
CA TRP A 570 -33.31 -8.77 -7.88
C TRP A 570 -33.88 -9.85 -8.80
N LEU A 571 -34.03 -11.09 -8.32
CA LEU A 571 -34.64 -12.17 -9.11
C LEU A 571 -36.10 -11.91 -9.42
N SER A 572 -36.87 -11.37 -8.47
CA SER A 572 -38.29 -11.07 -8.64
C SER A 572 -38.47 -10.00 -9.71
N SER A 573 -37.83 -8.84 -9.56
CA SER A 573 -37.94 -7.75 -10.53
C SER A 573 -37.43 -8.14 -11.92
N THR A 574 -36.33 -8.90 -11.99
CA THR A 574 -35.80 -9.40 -13.28
C THR A 574 -36.76 -10.39 -13.92
N SER A 575 -37.29 -11.35 -13.15
CA SER A 575 -38.20 -12.37 -13.67
C SER A 575 -39.55 -11.78 -14.06
N GLU A 576 -40.08 -10.80 -13.32
CA GLU A 576 -41.31 -10.09 -13.65
C GLU A 576 -41.18 -9.34 -14.98
N ALA A 577 -40.11 -8.54 -15.14
CA ALA A 577 -39.85 -7.83 -16.39
C ALA A 577 -39.67 -8.81 -17.57
N CYS A 578 -38.88 -9.86 -17.40
CA CYS A 578 -38.65 -10.85 -18.46
C CYS A 578 -39.91 -11.67 -18.77
N SER A 579 -40.76 -12.00 -17.79
CA SER A 579 -42.05 -12.67 -17.99
C SER A 579 -42.99 -11.84 -18.85
N VAL A 580 -43.11 -10.53 -18.59
CA VAL A 580 -43.97 -9.63 -19.38
C VAL A 580 -43.49 -9.59 -20.83
N VAL A 581 -42.20 -9.37 -21.06
CA VAL A 581 -41.64 -9.31 -22.41
C VAL A 581 -41.77 -10.66 -23.13
N ALA A 582 -41.45 -11.77 -22.48
CA ALA A 582 -41.63 -13.11 -23.05
C ALA A 582 -43.10 -13.41 -23.38
N GLY A 583 -44.05 -12.93 -22.58
CA GLY A 583 -45.48 -13.01 -22.85
C GLY A 583 -45.90 -12.23 -24.10
N LEU A 584 -45.37 -11.02 -24.31
CA LEU A 584 -45.59 -10.27 -25.56
C LEU A 584 -45.07 -11.04 -26.78
N PHE A 585 -43.89 -11.67 -26.66
CA PHE A 585 -43.34 -12.52 -27.71
C PHE A 585 -44.21 -13.76 -27.97
N VAL A 586 -44.80 -14.38 -26.95
CA VAL A 586 -45.77 -15.48 -27.14
C VAL A 586 -46.95 -15.00 -27.99
N SER A 587 -47.54 -13.84 -27.70
CA SER A 587 -48.66 -13.28 -28.46
C SER A 587 -48.30 -12.95 -29.91
N ILE A 588 -47.14 -12.30 -30.13
CA ILE A 588 -46.64 -11.96 -31.47
C ILE A 588 -46.38 -13.22 -32.28
N THR A 589 -45.67 -14.18 -31.70
CA THR A 589 -45.27 -15.42 -32.38
C THR A 589 -46.44 -16.33 -32.67
N PHE A 590 -47.43 -16.38 -31.78
CA PHE A 590 -48.69 -17.08 -31.99
C PHE A 590 -49.42 -16.53 -33.22
N SER A 591 -49.58 -15.20 -33.30
CA SER A 591 -50.18 -14.56 -34.47
C SER A 591 -49.42 -14.93 -35.75
N THR A 592 -48.09 -14.81 -35.76
CA THR A 592 -47.28 -15.13 -36.94
C THR A 592 -47.33 -16.60 -37.33
N ALA A 593 -47.41 -17.52 -36.36
CA ALA A 593 -47.48 -18.95 -36.61
C ALA A 593 -48.84 -19.38 -37.20
N THR A 594 -49.91 -18.64 -36.90
CA THR A 594 -51.24 -18.89 -37.51
C THR A 594 -51.40 -18.27 -38.89
N SER A 595 -50.59 -17.27 -39.25
CA SER A 595 -50.65 -16.57 -40.54
C SER A 595 -49.79 -17.23 -41.64
N VAL A 596 -49.48 -18.53 -41.53
CA VAL A 596 -48.64 -19.24 -42.51
C VAL A 596 -49.33 -19.27 -43.89
N PRO A 597 -48.70 -18.75 -44.95
CA PRO A 597 -49.30 -18.67 -46.28
C PRO A 597 -49.34 -20.05 -46.96
N ASP A 598 -50.53 -20.48 -47.36
CA ASP A 598 -50.82 -21.84 -47.87
C ASP A 598 -50.71 -22.00 -49.40
N ASP A 599 -50.61 -20.90 -50.17
CA ASP A 599 -50.72 -20.94 -51.64
C ASP A 599 -49.44 -20.50 -52.36
N VAL A 600 -48.40 -21.36 -52.42
CA VAL A 600 -47.21 -21.06 -53.24
C VAL A 600 -46.70 -22.23 -54.08
N LYS A 601 -46.77 -22.06 -55.41
CA LYS A 601 -46.45 -23.08 -56.43
C LYS A 601 -44.98 -23.13 -56.90
N ASP A 602 -44.12 -22.24 -56.39
CA ASP A 602 -42.72 -22.09 -56.85
C ASP A 602 -41.72 -22.71 -55.84
N ASN A 603 -40.77 -23.52 -56.32
CA ASN A 603 -39.85 -24.34 -55.49
C ASN A 603 -39.04 -23.52 -54.48
N LYS A 604 -38.62 -22.29 -54.83
CA LYS A 604 -37.91 -21.41 -53.89
C LYS A 604 -38.81 -20.94 -52.75
N HIS A 605 -40.09 -20.76 -53.02
CA HIS A 605 -41.07 -20.31 -52.03
C HIS A 605 -41.54 -21.42 -51.11
N VAL A 606 -41.59 -22.67 -51.59
CA VAL A 606 -41.83 -23.83 -50.73
C VAL A 606 -40.73 -23.94 -49.66
N LYS A 607 -39.47 -23.71 -50.04
CA LYS A 607 -38.35 -23.71 -49.08
C LYS A 607 -38.43 -22.56 -48.08
N ALA A 608 -38.73 -21.34 -48.54
CA ALA A 608 -38.91 -20.17 -47.66
C ALA A 608 -40.12 -20.33 -46.72
N SER A 609 -41.23 -20.89 -47.19
CA SER A 609 -42.45 -21.11 -46.39
C SER A 609 -42.20 -22.15 -45.29
N LYS A 610 -41.48 -23.24 -45.59
CA LYS A 610 -41.05 -24.22 -44.58
C LYS A 610 -40.13 -23.60 -43.51
N ILE A 611 -39.20 -22.74 -43.91
CA ILE A 611 -38.30 -22.02 -42.98
C ILE A 611 -39.10 -21.04 -42.09
N PHE A 612 -40.05 -20.31 -42.69
CA PHE A 612 -40.95 -19.39 -41.97
C PHE A 612 -41.82 -20.12 -40.93
N ALA A 613 -42.48 -21.21 -41.33
CA ALA A 613 -43.28 -22.01 -40.41
C ALA A 613 -42.43 -22.60 -39.27
N ALA A 614 -41.28 -23.23 -39.60
CA ALA A 614 -40.40 -23.83 -38.60
C ALA A 614 -39.85 -22.81 -37.58
N SER A 615 -39.41 -21.64 -38.04
CA SER A 615 -38.90 -20.58 -37.16
C SER A 615 -40.01 -19.95 -36.30
N SER A 616 -41.23 -19.82 -36.82
CA SER A 616 -42.36 -19.28 -36.05
C SER A 616 -42.79 -20.22 -34.92
N PHE A 617 -42.89 -21.53 -35.19
CA PHE A 617 -43.18 -22.53 -34.15
C PHE A 617 -42.06 -22.62 -33.12
N LEU A 618 -40.79 -22.65 -33.56
CA LEU A 618 -39.65 -22.68 -32.64
C LEU A 618 -39.66 -21.47 -31.70
N SER A 619 -39.98 -20.28 -32.24
CA SER A 619 -40.09 -19.07 -31.44
C SER A 619 -41.22 -19.14 -30.42
N PHE A 620 -42.40 -19.63 -30.83
CA PHE A 620 -43.54 -19.78 -29.95
C PHE A 620 -43.25 -20.71 -28.76
N TYR A 621 -42.71 -21.92 -29.04
CA TYR A 621 -42.41 -22.89 -27.98
C TYR A 621 -41.30 -22.41 -27.04
N THR A 622 -40.24 -21.79 -27.57
CA THR A 622 -39.14 -21.27 -26.74
C THR A 622 -39.58 -20.07 -25.89
N SER A 623 -40.48 -19.21 -26.39
CA SER A 623 -41.08 -18.13 -25.60
C SER A 623 -41.98 -18.67 -24.48
N LEU A 624 -42.76 -19.73 -24.75
CA LEU A 624 -43.59 -20.37 -23.72
C LEU A 624 -42.73 -20.99 -22.61
N ILE A 625 -41.64 -21.67 -22.97
CA ILE A 625 -40.66 -22.19 -22.00
C ILE A 625 -40.10 -21.04 -21.16
N ALA A 626 -39.71 -19.93 -21.77
CA ALA A 626 -39.19 -18.77 -21.04
C ALA A 626 -40.19 -18.25 -19.99
N VAL A 627 -41.47 -18.05 -20.37
CA VAL A 627 -42.54 -17.61 -19.46
C VAL A 627 -42.70 -18.58 -18.28
N VAL A 628 -42.75 -19.89 -18.55
CA VAL A 628 -42.89 -20.91 -17.49
C VAL A 628 -41.69 -20.87 -16.53
N MET A 629 -40.47 -20.71 -17.04
CA MET A 629 -39.27 -20.65 -16.20
C MET A 629 -39.24 -19.40 -15.31
N PHE A 630 -39.58 -18.23 -15.83
CA PHE A 630 -39.64 -16.99 -15.04
C PHE A 630 -40.78 -17.02 -14.01
N LEU A 631 -41.95 -17.57 -14.37
CA LEU A 631 -43.04 -17.77 -13.41
C LEU A 631 -42.66 -18.78 -12.32
N SER A 632 -41.86 -19.80 -12.66
CA SER A 632 -41.29 -20.76 -11.69
C SER A 632 -40.29 -20.12 -10.73
N ILE A 633 -39.70 -18.98 -11.07
CA ILE A 633 -38.86 -18.19 -10.16
C ILE A 633 -39.73 -17.33 -9.25
N LEU A 634 -40.72 -16.62 -9.80
CA LEU A 634 -41.64 -15.76 -9.04
C LEU A 634 -42.45 -16.54 -7.99
N THR A 635 -42.78 -17.79 -8.27
CA THR A 635 -43.52 -18.68 -7.35
C THR A 635 -42.62 -19.42 -6.36
N SER A 636 -41.29 -19.28 -6.46
CA SER A 636 -40.35 -19.97 -5.57
C SER A 636 -40.24 -19.28 -4.21
N GLY A 637 -40.09 -20.06 -3.15
CA GLY A 637 -39.94 -19.53 -1.78
C GLY A 637 -38.60 -18.83 -1.50
N CYS A 638 -37.71 -18.73 -2.50
CA CYS A 638 -36.38 -18.12 -2.44
C CYS A 638 -35.66 -18.36 -1.11
N LYS A 639 -35.50 -19.65 -0.74
CA LYS A 639 -34.71 -20.03 0.44
C LYS A 639 -33.22 -19.95 0.09
N GLU A 640 -32.39 -19.76 1.11
CA GLU A 640 -30.93 -19.67 0.99
C GLU A 640 -30.33 -20.77 0.10
N ARG A 641 -30.71 -22.03 0.34
CA ARG A 641 -30.22 -23.21 -0.41
C ARG A 641 -30.63 -23.21 -1.89
N ASP A 642 -31.71 -22.53 -2.25
CA ASP A 642 -32.22 -22.49 -3.62
C ASP A 642 -31.31 -21.65 -4.54
N PHE A 643 -30.61 -20.65 -3.98
CA PHE A 643 -29.62 -19.82 -4.68
C PHE A 643 -28.40 -20.62 -5.16
N ARG A 644 -28.15 -21.81 -4.60
CA ARG A 644 -27.01 -22.64 -4.99
C ARG A 644 -27.07 -23.07 -6.46
N ARG A 645 -28.19 -23.68 -6.85
CA ARG A 645 -28.37 -24.30 -8.18
C ARG A 645 -29.74 -24.05 -8.77
N ALA A 646 -30.82 -24.20 -7.98
CA ALA A 646 -32.17 -24.18 -8.51
C ALA A 646 -32.52 -22.84 -9.18
N LEU A 647 -32.34 -21.71 -8.47
CA LEU A 647 -32.69 -20.40 -9.01
C LEU A 647 -31.78 -19.97 -10.17
N PRO A 648 -30.44 -20.08 -10.09
CA PRO A 648 -29.57 -19.71 -11.20
C PRO A 648 -29.80 -20.55 -12.45
N TRP A 649 -30.06 -21.86 -12.32
CA TRP A 649 -30.39 -22.71 -13.47
C TRP A 649 -31.74 -22.33 -14.09
N LYS A 650 -32.77 -22.05 -13.28
CA LYS A 650 -34.06 -21.59 -13.80
C LYS A 650 -33.92 -20.26 -14.55
N LEU A 651 -33.16 -19.32 -14.01
CA LEU A 651 -32.91 -18.02 -14.62
C LEU A 651 -32.15 -18.19 -15.95
N LEU A 652 -31.10 -19.00 -15.94
CA LEU A 652 -30.30 -19.25 -17.13
C LEU A 652 -31.11 -19.93 -18.25
N LEU A 653 -31.89 -20.97 -17.92
CA LEU A 653 -32.76 -21.64 -18.88
C LEU A 653 -33.84 -20.69 -19.44
N GLY A 654 -34.43 -19.86 -18.59
CA GLY A 654 -35.39 -18.83 -19.00
C GLY A 654 -34.77 -17.84 -19.99
N LEU A 655 -33.57 -17.34 -19.69
CA LEU A 655 -32.83 -16.43 -20.57
C LEU A 655 -32.40 -17.09 -21.89
N ILE A 656 -31.88 -18.32 -21.87
CA ILE A 656 -31.52 -19.06 -23.10
C ILE A 656 -32.75 -19.22 -24.00
N ALA A 657 -33.87 -19.68 -23.44
CA ALA A 657 -35.11 -19.86 -24.18
C ALA A 657 -35.63 -18.51 -24.73
N PHE A 658 -35.53 -17.45 -23.95
CA PHE A 658 -35.92 -16.09 -24.35
C PHE A 658 -35.08 -15.57 -25.52
N TYR A 659 -33.75 -15.72 -25.48
CA TYR A 659 -32.89 -15.31 -26.59
C TYR A 659 -33.08 -16.14 -27.85
N MET A 660 -33.30 -17.45 -27.70
CA MET A 660 -33.65 -18.32 -28.82
C MET A 660 -34.97 -17.89 -29.47
N SER A 661 -35.96 -17.44 -28.69
CA SER A 661 -37.19 -16.86 -29.21
C SER A 661 -36.93 -15.57 -29.99
N ILE A 662 -36.18 -14.63 -29.43
CA ILE A 662 -35.84 -13.37 -30.12
C ILE A 662 -35.14 -13.65 -31.46
N ALA A 663 -34.16 -14.54 -31.48
CA ALA A 663 -33.48 -14.90 -32.73
C ALA A 663 -34.43 -15.55 -33.75
N SER A 664 -35.28 -16.47 -33.30
CA SER A 664 -36.24 -17.16 -34.16
C SER A 664 -37.34 -16.24 -34.71
N THR A 665 -37.82 -15.27 -33.92
CA THR A 665 -38.74 -14.23 -34.41
C THR A 665 -38.14 -13.37 -35.50
N LEU A 666 -36.87 -12.98 -35.38
CA LEU A 666 -36.21 -12.15 -36.38
C LEU A 666 -36.05 -12.91 -37.70
N VAL A 667 -35.76 -14.22 -37.64
CA VAL A 667 -35.73 -15.10 -38.82
C VAL A 667 -37.13 -15.22 -39.45
N SER A 668 -38.18 -15.42 -38.64
CA SER A 668 -39.56 -15.46 -39.13
C SER A 668 -39.96 -14.13 -39.77
N PHE A 669 -39.70 -12.99 -39.11
CA PHE A 669 -40.02 -11.66 -39.61
C PHE A 669 -39.32 -11.35 -40.95
N THR A 670 -38.01 -11.61 -41.05
CA THR A 670 -37.25 -11.41 -42.30
C THR A 670 -37.77 -12.29 -43.44
N THR A 671 -38.13 -13.54 -43.15
CA THR A 671 -38.72 -14.45 -44.16
C THR A 671 -40.15 -14.02 -44.54
N GLY A 672 -40.93 -13.50 -43.60
CA GLY A 672 -42.26 -12.93 -43.85
C GLY A 672 -42.22 -11.69 -44.74
N HIS A 673 -41.27 -10.77 -44.49
CA HIS A 673 -41.06 -9.56 -45.29
C HIS A 673 -40.66 -9.88 -46.74
N PHE A 674 -39.90 -10.96 -46.93
CA PHE A 674 -39.56 -11.49 -48.26
C PHE A 674 -40.81 -11.88 -49.07
N PHE A 675 -41.87 -12.39 -48.43
CA PHE A 675 -43.13 -12.73 -49.10
C PHE A 675 -43.93 -11.48 -49.52
N ILE A 676 -44.02 -10.46 -48.67
CA ILE A 676 -44.89 -9.29 -48.88
C ILE A 676 -44.35 -8.32 -49.95
N PHE A 677 -43.04 -8.03 -49.95
CA PHE A 677 -42.49 -6.92 -50.76
C PHE A 677 -41.97 -7.32 -52.16
N ARG A 678 -42.35 -8.49 -52.69
CA ARG A 678 -41.91 -8.97 -54.02
C ARG A 678 -42.33 -8.03 -55.17
N ALA A 679 -43.46 -7.32 -55.04
CA ALA A 679 -44.12 -6.71 -56.20
C ALA A 679 -43.98 -5.18 -56.35
N GLN A 680 -43.63 -4.39 -55.31
CA GLN A 680 -43.70 -2.92 -55.46
C GLN A 680 -42.49 -2.09 -55.00
N LEU A 681 -41.60 -2.51 -54.09
CA LEU A 681 -40.48 -1.66 -53.65
C LEU A 681 -39.23 -2.44 -53.20
N LYS A 682 -38.29 -2.72 -54.12
CA LYS A 682 -36.99 -3.35 -53.80
C LYS A 682 -36.14 -2.54 -52.80
N PHE A 683 -36.26 -1.21 -52.81
CA PHE A 683 -35.52 -0.31 -51.91
C PHE A 683 -35.97 -0.42 -50.43
N VAL A 684 -37.28 -0.58 -50.19
CA VAL A 684 -37.83 -0.76 -48.83
C VAL A 684 -37.44 -2.12 -48.25
N SER A 685 -37.30 -3.13 -49.10
CA SER A 685 -36.81 -4.46 -48.69
C SER A 685 -35.36 -4.39 -48.18
N SER A 686 -34.43 -3.80 -48.95
CA SER A 686 -33.01 -3.67 -48.56
C SER A 686 -32.79 -2.86 -47.28
N THR A 687 -33.57 -1.81 -47.05
CA THR A 687 -33.48 -0.98 -45.84
C THR A 687 -33.98 -1.74 -44.60
N SER A 688 -35.03 -2.55 -44.72
CA SER A 688 -35.53 -3.38 -43.59
C SER A 688 -34.52 -4.41 -43.09
N TYR A 689 -33.73 -5.04 -43.97
CA TYR A 689 -32.70 -6.01 -43.58
C TYR A 689 -31.50 -5.35 -42.88
N ILE A 690 -31.14 -4.13 -43.28
CA ILE A 690 -30.05 -3.38 -42.64
C ILE A 690 -30.48 -2.98 -41.21
N VAL A 691 -31.73 -2.54 -41.05
CA VAL A 691 -32.27 -2.16 -39.72
C VAL A 691 -32.39 -3.39 -38.81
N THR A 692 -32.88 -4.53 -39.29
CA THR A 692 -32.94 -5.76 -38.46
C THR A 692 -31.55 -6.26 -38.10
N TYR A 693 -30.58 -6.22 -39.02
CA TYR A 693 -29.19 -6.56 -38.72
C TYR A 693 -28.56 -5.63 -37.69
N LEU A 694 -28.78 -4.31 -37.81
CA LEU A 694 -28.34 -3.33 -36.81
C LEU A 694 -28.99 -3.58 -35.45
N LEU A 695 -30.29 -3.87 -35.41
CA LEU A 695 -31.02 -4.15 -34.16
C LEU A 695 -30.55 -5.44 -33.49
N VAL A 696 -30.27 -6.50 -34.27
CA VAL A 696 -29.71 -7.77 -33.78
C VAL A 696 -28.32 -7.55 -33.21
N THR A 697 -27.46 -6.82 -33.91
CA THR A 697 -26.07 -6.57 -33.48
C THR A 697 -26.03 -5.69 -32.23
N MET A 698 -26.86 -4.64 -32.16
CA MET A 698 -27.00 -3.79 -30.97
C MET A 698 -27.54 -4.56 -29.76
N SER A 699 -28.61 -5.35 -29.94
CA SER A 699 -29.18 -6.17 -28.86
C SER A 699 -28.20 -7.24 -28.39
N SER A 700 -27.47 -7.85 -29.33
CA SER A 700 -26.39 -8.78 -29.04
C SER A 700 -25.32 -8.10 -28.16
N MET A 701 -24.74 -6.99 -28.62
CA MET A 701 -23.66 -6.31 -27.90
C MET A 701 -24.06 -5.85 -26.48
N ALA A 702 -25.30 -5.40 -26.29
CA ALA A 702 -25.79 -4.95 -24.98
C ALA A 702 -26.03 -6.10 -23.99
N VAL A 703 -26.45 -7.27 -24.48
CA VAL A 703 -26.97 -8.35 -23.65
C VAL A 703 -25.97 -9.49 -23.43
N PHE A 704 -25.09 -9.74 -24.40
CA PHE A 704 -24.06 -10.78 -24.33
C PHE A 704 -23.14 -10.68 -23.10
N PRO A 705 -22.69 -9.49 -22.65
CA PRO A 705 -21.81 -9.39 -21.49
C PRO A 705 -22.47 -9.92 -20.20
N LEU A 706 -23.72 -9.54 -19.94
CA LEU A 706 -24.47 -9.96 -18.76
C LEU A 706 -24.73 -11.48 -18.77
N PHE A 707 -25.18 -12.00 -19.92
CA PHE A 707 -25.45 -13.44 -20.09
C PHE A 707 -24.18 -14.29 -19.89
N PHE A 708 -23.07 -13.88 -20.49
CA PHE A 708 -21.81 -14.61 -20.35
C PHE A 708 -21.29 -14.58 -18.91
N HIS A 709 -21.42 -13.43 -18.22
CA HIS A 709 -21.08 -13.32 -16.81
C HIS A 709 -21.93 -14.26 -15.94
N LEU A 710 -23.24 -14.34 -16.19
CA LEU A 710 -24.14 -15.24 -15.47
C LEU A 710 -23.82 -16.72 -15.74
N MET A 711 -23.53 -17.08 -17.00
CA MET A 711 -23.09 -18.43 -17.36
C MET A 711 -21.79 -18.80 -16.66
N TRP A 712 -20.79 -17.93 -16.75
CA TRP A 712 -19.50 -18.13 -16.11
C TRP A 712 -19.64 -18.30 -14.60
N ALA A 713 -20.43 -17.44 -13.95
CA ALA A 713 -20.72 -17.54 -12.52
C ALA A 713 -21.42 -18.87 -12.16
N THR A 714 -22.28 -19.39 -13.03
CA THR A 714 -23.03 -20.64 -12.82
C THR A 714 -22.17 -21.88 -13.03
N PHE A 715 -21.23 -21.89 -13.97
CA PHE A 715 -20.41 -23.09 -14.23
C PHE A 715 -19.13 -23.17 -13.41
N LYS A 716 -18.65 -22.06 -12.85
CA LYS A 716 -17.36 -22.04 -12.14
C LYS A 716 -17.46 -22.57 -10.71
N ASN A 717 -16.74 -23.65 -10.42
CA ASN A 717 -16.84 -24.34 -9.11
C ASN A 717 -16.29 -23.54 -7.93
N VAL A 718 -15.24 -22.75 -8.14
CA VAL A 718 -14.60 -21.94 -7.09
C VAL A 718 -14.76 -20.46 -7.44
N PRO A 719 -15.34 -19.64 -6.54
CA PRO A 719 -15.38 -18.19 -6.70
C PRO A 719 -13.98 -17.65 -6.96
N GLN A 720 -13.86 -16.56 -7.74
CA GLN A 720 -12.57 -15.89 -7.88
C GLN A 720 -12.68 -14.44 -7.45
N ARG A 721 -11.76 -14.06 -6.56
CA ARG A 721 -11.54 -12.67 -6.20
C ARG A 721 -10.78 -11.99 -7.34
N LYS A 722 -11.23 -10.79 -7.70
CA LYS A 722 -10.58 -9.93 -8.69
C LYS A 722 -10.22 -8.63 -8.00
N TYR A 723 -8.93 -8.31 -7.92
CA TYR A 723 -8.50 -6.96 -7.58
C TYR A 723 -8.42 -6.19 -8.89
N ARG A 724 -9.22 -5.13 -8.99
CA ARG A 724 -9.13 -4.22 -10.13
C ARG A 724 -7.75 -3.59 -10.06
N VAL A 725 -6.90 -3.92 -11.04
CA VAL A 725 -5.65 -3.17 -11.22
C VAL A 725 -6.07 -1.75 -11.57
N THR A 726 -5.79 -0.78 -10.71
CA THR A 726 -5.75 0.62 -11.10
C THR A 726 -4.62 0.72 -12.11
N ILE A 727 -4.99 0.61 -13.39
CA ILE A 727 -4.07 0.88 -14.48
C ILE A 727 -3.62 2.33 -14.29
N PRO A 728 -2.31 2.61 -14.26
CA PRO A 728 -1.82 3.96 -14.13
C PRO A 728 -2.49 4.89 -15.14
N HIS A 729 -2.84 6.10 -14.70
CA HIS A 729 -3.62 7.05 -15.50
C HIS A 729 -3.00 7.36 -16.88
N TRP A 730 -1.69 7.12 -17.07
CA TRP A 730 -0.95 7.31 -18.31
C TRP A 730 -1.17 6.24 -19.39
N LEU A 731 -1.84 5.12 -19.07
CA LEU A 731 -2.22 4.09 -20.04
C LEU A 731 -3.63 4.34 -20.64
N TYR A 732 -4.37 5.30 -20.08
CA TYR A 732 -5.44 5.95 -20.81
C TYR A 732 -4.75 6.88 -21.81
N LEU A 733 -4.79 6.50 -23.09
CA LEU A 733 -4.57 7.47 -24.17
C LEU A 733 -5.50 8.64 -23.87
N ASN A 734 -4.94 9.79 -23.54
CA ASN A 734 -5.70 11.03 -23.40
C ASN A 734 -6.53 11.20 -24.69
N GLU A 735 -7.85 11.20 -24.54
CA GLU A 735 -8.78 11.69 -25.57
C GLU A 735 -8.57 13.18 -25.83
#